data_AF-A0A267H6Q5-F1
#
_entry.id   AF-A0A267H6Q5-F1
#
_cell.length_a   1.000
_cell.length_b   1.000
_cell.length_c   1.000
_cell.angle_alpha   90.00
_cell.angle_beta   90.00
_cell.angle_gamma   90.00
#
_symmetry.space_group_name_H-M   'P 1'
#
loop_
_entity.id
_entity.type
_entity.pdbx_description
1 polymer ?
#
loop_
_entity_poly.entity_id
_entity_poly.type
_entity_poly.pdbx_seq_one_letter_code
_entity_poly.pdbx_strand_id
1 'polypeptide(L)'
;TFDPPCISQDAFWNFIVVTSQSEKSADQVCQALIIEKQANRLSIGEILTIVDPAPCIGSGGATLNALYCIAEHLSAASGLCTLSPDEALANRRILLLHVGSGSRPYLFDPLGRHVVMVPTGDGVDEVTKSENVSLVSERWAMLAVHCVRQMTWFCSASAATPDKDNIDASAEADASPAGVWVCGTDFYMRLSRPVSWGQLVSDSCPEVLTVAGLCSADEAMQHGVLALDSATGFVTQVVYRPSAESLVGLEIGCVPDDSSSKLLPRFARVSGPYYFPPSVAAAMVGLHTTAPLHGCIYDGIDSGAPPIYLSLVFDLLAAFCCPDSKDQASDEPNELLASASTTELAMRQSRGLGDLATLAALNAADSAARIDEANRQLKDRLGGFKNRLVLLSGAEFCYLANEPEAYFRLLLDFQSQTLSAWRFHCSYNVDCSVESAAMVAVSGLSEASAATERQQVLLKKLIQLPVDCYLSCVRVRLRDDEDGASASDGSRVYFGVARADQLMSPLIDNAQQAESEHRCSMLGQSVNNFCLRTGLKLAELFHDNDSKLPQCLWHCRLFPVTGASDEEKLEILAWLFNCPDGDGASQPDLAALWRRCRRLSMADIVANVDIDSELTHRRSVAQSALVRALSATLRHSSGTRSSGGVSGLRSLFGLAVAHGFDSPLLPALDSLALRLAAEGGGDGIARARSARVLAAIGLLLGTQAGSRGGLRSGPADNRRWSGALSDISAGQLSAGLSGMANLRAEWAGRPDLLMRAARHYERAAQLLVSGAVRASCLDDQLDAARSVSRPIRPAVPIGHGVTALCPARIDLSGGWSDTPPICWEFGGCVANIAVLVDGRKPIGCRVEAFEAWSITD
;
A
#
# COMPACT_ATOMS: atom_id res chain seq x y z
N THR A 1 -9.09 10.32 33.71
CA THR A 1 -9.15 8.96 34.28
C THR A 1 -8.07 8.16 33.58
N PHE A 2 -7.01 7.78 34.30
CA PHE A 2 -5.97 6.88 33.78
C PHE A 2 -6.57 5.47 33.79
N ASP A 3 -7.36 5.15 32.77
CA ASP A 3 -7.56 3.75 32.43
C ASP A 3 -6.22 3.26 31.84
N PRO A 4 -5.62 2.17 32.36
CA PRO A 4 -4.47 1.57 31.68
C PRO A 4 -4.88 1.27 30.23
N PRO A 5 -3.96 1.40 29.25
CA PRO A 5 -4.29 1.10 27.87
C PRO A 5 -4.88 -0.31 27.81
N CYS A 6 -6.16 -0.41 27.46
CA CYS A 6 -6.82 -1.68 27.26
C CYS A 6 -6.21 -2.29 26.00
N ILE A 7 -5.11 -3.04 26.16
CA ILE A 7 -4.47 -3.80 25.09
C ILE A 7 -5.56 -4.73 24.53
N SER A 8 -6.00 -4.46 23.30
CA SER A 8 -7.04 -5.25 22.65
C SER A 8 -6.52 -6.68 22.44
N GLN A 9 -6.93 -7.59 23.31
CA GLN A 9 -6.56 -9.01 23.20
C GLN A 9 -7.18 -9.67 21.95
N ASP A 10 -8.31 -9.14 21.47
CA ASP A 10 -9.05 -9.65 20.32
C ASP A 10 -8.47 -9.21 18.96
N ALA A 11 -7.37 -8.43 18.95
CA ALA A 11 -6.76 -8.00 17.69
C ALA A 11 -5.84 -9.10 17.12
N PHE A 12 -5.92 -9.34 15.81
CA PHE A 12 -5.03 -10.30 15.13
C PHE A 12 -3.55 -10.04 15.41
N TRP A 13 -3.06 -8.82 15.16
CA TRP A 13 -1.76 -8.39 15.66
C TRP A 13 -1.97 -7.69 17.00
N ASN A 14 -1.45 -8.26 18.08
CA ASN A 14 -1.49 -7.57 19.37
C ASN A 14 -0.59 -6.33 19.32
N PHE A 15 0.59 -6.47 18.69
CA PHE A 15 1.56 -5.39 18.51
C PHE A 15 2.12 -5.39 17.09
N ILE A 16 2.24 -4.20 16.51
CA ILE A 16 3.13 -3.95 15.37
C ILE A 16 4.20 -2.97 15.84
N VAL A 17 5.45 -3.35 15.69
CA VAL A 17 6.59 -2.54 16.10
C VAL A 17 7.36 -2.13 14.87
N VAL A 18 7.47 -0.82 14.67
CA VAL A 18 8.16 -0.21 13.55
C VAL A 18 9.53 0.22 14.04
N THR A 19 10.58 -0.43 13.54
CA THR A 19 11.97 -0.06 13.89
C THR A 19 12.61 0.72 12.75
N SER A 20 13.33 1.80 13.06
CA SER A 20 14.08 2.54 12.05
C SER A 20 15.26 3.31 12.65
N GLN A 21 16.28 3.58 11.84
CA GLN A 21 17.34 4.55 12.19
C GLN A 21 16.83 5.99 12.24
N SER A 22 15.71 6.27 11.58
CA SER A 22 15.14 7.61 11.45
C SER A 22 13.79 7.64 12.15
N GLU A 23 13.70 8.47 13.20
CA GLU A 23 12.45 8.76 13.91
C GLU A 23 11.35 9.18 12.93
N LYS A 24 11.67 10.10 12.00
CA LYS A 24 10.74 10.56 10.97
C LYS A 24 10.21 9.43 10.09
N SER A 25 11.06 8.48 9.72
CA SER A 25 10.63 7.33 8.89
C SER A 25 9.72 6.39 9.66
N ALA A 26 10.01 6.15 10.94
CA ALA A 26 9.17 5.35 11.82
C ALA A 26 7.80 6.01 12.03
N ASP A 27 7.76 7.33 12.29
CA ASP A 27 6.53 8.10 12.48
C ASP A 27 5.62 8.08 11.26
N GLN A 28 6.19 8.17 10.05
CA GLN A 28 5.43 8.10 8.80
C GLN A 28 4.72 6.76 8.63
N VAL A 29 5.43 5.67 8.88
CA VAL A 29 4.87 4.32 8.79
C VAL A 29 3.84 4.11 9.89
N CYS A 30 4.12 4.58 11.12
CA CYS A 30 3.18 4.54 12.23
C CYS A 30 1.87 5.26 11.89
N GLN A 31 1.95 6.50 11.38
CA GLN A 31 0.78 7.27 10.97
C GLN A 31 -0.02 6.56 9.88
N ALA A 32 0.65 5.94 8.91
CA ALA A 32 -0.01 5.15 7.87
C ALA A 32 -0.73 3.92 8.44
N LEU A 33 -0.11 3.19 9.38
CA LEU A 33 -0.73 2.04 10.05
C LEU A 33 -1.88 2.45 10.98
N ILE A 34 -1.81 3.62 11.63
CA ILE A 34 -2.92 4.18 12.41
C ILE A 34 -4.13 4.43 11.51
N ILE A 35 -3.91 4.98 10.31
CA ILE A 35 -4.98 5.21 9.33
C ILE A 35 -5.63 3.88 8.92
N GLU A 36 -4.84 2.84 8.66
CA GLU A 36 -5.34 1.50 8.32
C GLU A 36 -6.15 0.86 9.46
N LYS A 37 -5.67 1.03 10.71
CA LYS A 37 -6.39 0.60 11.92
C LYS A 37 -7.72 1.34 12.06
N GLN A 38 -7.74 2.66 11.90
CA GLN A 38 -8.96 3.48 11.98
C GLN A 38 -9.96 3.16 10.87
N ALA A 39 -9.46 2.84 9.67
CA ALA A 39 -10.27 2.40 8.53
C ALA A 39 -10.78 0.94 8.68
N ASN A 40 -10.44 0.23 9.76
CA ASN A 40 -10.73 -1.19 9.98
C ASN A 40 -10.19 -2.12 8.88
N ARG A 41 -9.13 -1.72 8.15
CA ARG A 41 -8.49 -2.58 7.13
C ARG A 41 -7.43 -3.51 7.70
N LEU A 42 -6.91 -3.19 8.88
CA LEU A 42 -5.98 -4.03 9.64
C LEU A 42 -6.44 -4.14 11.10
N SER A 43 -6.47 -5.37 11.62
CA SER A 43 -6.80 -5.63 13.03
C SER A 43 -5.54 -5.52 13.89
N ILE A 44 -5.30 -4.33 14.44
CA ILE A 44 -4.09 -4.02 15.21
C ILE A 44 -4.46 -3.57 16.63
N GLY A 45 -3.86 -4.19 17.64
CA GLY A 45 -3.98 -3.83 19.05
C GLY A 45 -3.25 -2.53 19.34
N GLU A 46 -1.92 -2.54 19.33
CA GLU A 46 -1.07 -1.38 19.57
C GLU A 46 0.05 -1.27 18.50
N ILE A 47 0.48 -0.04 18.21
CA ILE A 47 1.58 0.23 17.28
C ILE A 47 2.67 0.96 18.08
N LEU A 48 3.89 0.43 18.07
CA LEU A 48 5.04 1.02 18.76
C LEU A 48 6.10 1.44 17.74
N THR A 49 6.67 2.63 17.89
CA THR A 49 7.81 3.09 17.12
C THR A 49 9.06 3.00 18.00
N ILE A 50 10.08 2.29 17.52
CA ILE A 50 11.32 2.08 18.26
C ILE A 50 12.48 2.48 17.36
N VAL A 51 13.07 3.62 17.65
CA VAL A 51 14.21 4.12 16.88
C VAL A 51 15.47 3.33 17.29
N ASP A 52 16.43 3.20 16.38
CA ASP A 52 17.72 2.58 16.73
C ASP A 52 18.44 3.46 17.79
N PRO A 53 18.92 2.90 18.92
CA PRO A 53 19.59 3.65 19.99
C PRO A 53 20.91 4.31 19.56
N ALA A 54 21.51 3.82 18.48
CA ALA A 54 22.69 4.41 17.87
C ALA A 54 22.69 4.18 16.36
N PRO A 55 23.41 5.01 15.58
CA PRO A 55 23.63 4.75 14.16
C PRO A 55 24.32 3.39 13.95
N CYS A 56 23.97 2.69 12.87
CA CYS A 56 24.64 1.46 12.44
C CYS A 56 24.66 0.30 13.47
N ILE A 57 23.58 0.06 14.20
CA ILE A 57 23.44 -1.16 15.03
C ILE A 57 23.04 -2.43 14.24
N GLY A 58 22.63 -2.27 12.98
CA GLY A 58 22.23 -3.37 12.10
C GLY A 58 20.85 -3.96 12.43
N SER A 59 20.31 -4.79 11.53
CA SER A 59 18.96 -5.35 11.67
C SER A 59 18.82 -6.33 12.84
N GLY A 60 19.91 -7.05 13.18
CA GLY A 60 19.96 -7.92 14.34
C GLY A 60 19.96 -7.11 15.64
N GLY A 61 20.75 -6.03 15.67
CA GLY A 61 20.76 -5.10 16.80
C GLY A 61 19.40 -4.41 17.00
N ALA A 62 18.79 -3.93 15.91
CA ALA A 62 17.45 -3.34 15.95
C ALA A 62 16.39 -4.35 16.42
N THR A 63 16.51 -5.63 16.05
CA THR A 63 15.63 -6.71 16.55
C THR A 63 15.77 -6.88 18.07
N LEU A 64 17.01 -6.95 18.58
CA LEU A 64 17.26 -7.08 20.02
C LEU A 64 16.72 -5.88 20.81
N ASN A 65 16.94 -4.66 20.30
CA ASN A 65 16.43 -3.44 20.92
C ASN A 65 14.89 -3.42 20.93
N ALA A 66 14.26 -3.76 19.81
CA ALA A 66 12.82 -3.79 19.70
C ALA A 66 12.20 -4.78 20.70
N LEU A 67 12.75 -6.00 20.79
CA LEU A 67 12.30 -7.00 21.76
C LEU A 67 12.45 -6.52 23.20
N TYR A 68 13.59 -5.92 23.54
CA TYR A 68 13.85 -5.37 24.88
C TYR A 68 12.80 -4.32 25.25
N CYS A 69 12.61 -3.31 24.41
CA CYS A 69 11.65 -2.23 24.65
C CYS A 69 10.20 -2.71 24.71
N ILE A 70 9.81 -3.70 23.88
CA ILE A 70 8.46 -4.29 23.96
C ILE A 70 8.27 -5.05 25.28
N ALA A 71 9.26 -5.86 25.68
CA ALA A 71 9.19 -6.61 26.92
C ALA A 71 9.14 -5.67 28.13
N GLU A 72 9.89 -4.57 28.10
CA GLU A 72 9.86 -3.51 29.11
C GLU A 72 8.49 -2.82 29.16
N HIS A 73 7.98 -2.34 28.01
CA HIS A 73 6.65 -1.71 27.89
C HIS A 73 5.54 -2.61 28.44
N LEU A 74 5.56 -3.88 28.09
CA LEU A 74 4.56 -4.86 28.52
C LEU A 74 4.68 -5.24 30.00
N SER A 75 5.91 -5.34 30.51
CA SER A 75 6.15 -5.56 31.94
C SER A 75 5.61 -4.37 32.75
N ALA A 76 5.92 -3.15 32.32
CA ALA A 76 5.44 -1.92 32.94
C ALA A 76 3.91 -1.78 32.85
N ALA A 77 3.31 -2.07 31.68
CA ALA A 77 1.86 -2.07 31.49
C ALA A 77 1.13 -3.08 32.38
N SER A 78 1.82 -4.17 32.77
CA SER A 78 1.33 -5.18 33.72
C SER A 78 1.58 -4.81 35.19
N GLY A 79 2.14 -3.63 35.47
CA GLY A 79 2.44 -3.14 36.82
C GLY A 79 3.68 -3.79 37.45
N LEU A 80 4.51 -4.47 36.67
CA LEU A 80 5.75 -5.09 37.15
C LEU A 80 6.87 -4.04 37.20
N CYS A 81 7.70 -4.10 38.24
CA CYS A 81 8.87 -3.23 38.39
C CYS A 81 10.17 -3.86 37.84
N THR A 82 10.08 -5.08 37.32
CA THR A 82 11.21 -5.84 36.76
C THR A 82 10.83 -6.43 35.41
N LEU A 83 11.82 -6.51 34.52
CA LEU A 83 11.65 -7.09 33.20
C LEU A 83 11.26 -8.57 33.31
N SER A 84 10.08 -8.92 32.78
CA SER A 84 9.52 -10.27 32.86
C SER A 84 9.14 -10.75 31.45
N PRO A 85 10.15 -11.09 30.62
CA PRO A 85 9.94 -11.28 29.18
C PRO A 85 9.05 -12.49 28.86
N ASP A 86 9.10 -13.56 29.66
CA ASP A 86 8.25 -14.75 29.45
C ASP A 86 6.76 -14.42 29.59
N GLU A 87 6.38 -13.69 30.64
CA GLU A 87 4.99 -13.25 30.85
C GLU A 87 4.59 -12.16 29.85
N ALA A 88 5.50 -11.23 29.57
CA ALA A 88 5.27 -10.13 28.65
C ALA A 88 4.95 -10.63 27.23
N LEU A 89 5.72 -11.59 26.70
CA LEU A 89 5.64 -12.04 25.31
C LEU A 89 4.71 -13.27 25.11
N ALA A 90 4.28 -13.94 26.18
CA ALA A 90 3.41 -15.11 26.10
C ALA A 90 2.08 -14.82 25.42
N ASN A 91 1.65 -15.72 24.52
CA ASN A 91 0.36 -15.68 23.82
C ASN A 91 0.09 -14.38 23.04
N ARG A 92 1.13 -13.70 22.55
CA ARG A 92 1.00 -12.49 21.73
C ARG A 92 1.51 -12.69 20.32
N ARG A 93 0.77 -12.19 19.32
CA ARG A 93 1.25 -12.03 17.94
C ARG A 93 1.85 -10.64 17.78
N ILE A 94 3.15 -10.60 17.57
CA ILE A 94 3.95 -9.39 17.43
C ILE A 94 4.57 -9.37 16.04
N LEU A 95 4.43 -8.27 15.31
CA LEU A 95 5.13 -8.05 14.05
C LEU A 95 6.18 -6.95 14.22
N LEU A 96 7.46 -7.30 14.12
CA LEU A 96 8.56 -6.33 13.98
C LEU A 96 8.75 -6.02 12.49
N LEU A 97 8.47 -4.77 12.12
CA LEU A 97 8.70 -4.23 10.79
C LEU A 97 9.96 -3.37 10.78
N HIS A 98 11.02 -3.89 10.17
CA HIS A 98 12.20 -3.11 9.87
C HIS A 98 11.93 -2.15 8.71
N VAL A 99 11.78 -0.87 9.03
CA VAL A 99 11.74 0.20 8.04
C VAL A 99 13.17 0.55 7.69
N GLY A 100 13.56 0.17 6.47
CA GLY A 100 14.94 0.12 5.99
C GLY A 100 15.80 1.29 6.47
N SER A 101 17.06 0.98 6.81
CA SER A 101 18.03 1.97 7.27
C SER A 101 18.22 3.08 6.22
N GLY A 102 18.30 4.34 6.66
CA GLY A 102 18.71 5.47 5.82
C GLY A 102 20.12 5.33 5.20
N SER A 103 20.81 4.21 5.41
CA SER A 103 22.15 3.90 4.88
C SER A 103 22.18 3.55 3.38
N ARG A 104 21.03 3.28 2.74
CA ARG A 104 20.94 3.15 1.28
C ARG A 104 19.82 4.03 0.75
N PRO A 105 20.14 5.17 0.12
CA PRO A 105 19.11 6.03 -0.44
C PRO A 105 18.36 5.29 -1.55
N TYR A 106 17.04 5.44 -1.53
CA TYR A 106 16.19 4.90 -2.56
C TYR A 106 16.00 5.95 -3.65
N LEU A 107 16.63 5.74 -4.80
CA LEU A 107 16.73 6.74 -5.86
C LEU A 107 15.37 7.11 -6.49
N PHE A 108 14.36 6.27 -6.29
CA PHE A 108 13.02 6.47 -6.84
C PHE A 108 12.08 7.18 -5.86
N ASP A 109 12.38 7.23 -4.57
CA ASP A 109 11.64 8.09 -3.64
C ASP A 109 12.59 8.62 -2.56
N PRO A 110 12.93 9.91 -2.58
CA PRO A 110 13.79 10.56 -1.59
C PRO A 110 13.32 10.41 -0.15
N LEU A 111 12.03 10.12 0.06
CA LEU A 111 11.45 9.85 1.37
C LEU A 111 11.74 8.42 1.87
N GLY A 112 12.22 7.52 1.01
CA GLY A 112 12.58 6.13 1.31
C GLY A 112 11.63 5.09 0.70
N ARG A 113 12.09 3.82 0.67
CA ARG A 113 11.32 2.69 0.11
C ARG A 113 9.97 2.50 0.79
N HIS A 114 9.90 2.71 2.10
CA HIS A 114 8.73 2.42 2.93
C HIS A 114 7.51 3.26 2.58
N VAL A 115 7.70 4.44 1.96
CA VAL A 115 6.59 5.33 1.56
C VAL A 115 6.21 5.21 0.09
N VAL A 116 6.93 4.40 -0.69
CA VAL A 116 6.61 4.14 -2.10
C VAL A 116 5.21 3.57 -2.17
N MET A 117 4.34 4.20 -2.97
CA MET A 117 3.00 3.68 -3.19
C MET A 117 3.09 2.45 -4.08
N VAL A 118 2.56 1.32 -3.63
CA VAL A 118 2.51 0.05 -4.36
C VAL A 118 1.07 -0.42 -4.54
N PRO A 119 0.77 -1.16 -5.61
CA PRO A 119 -0.59 -1.65 -5.82
C PRO A 119 -0.90 -2.73 -4.77
N THR A 120 -2.10 -2.67 -4.21
CA THR A 120 -2.63 -3.70 -3.31
C THR A 120 -3.53 -4.60 -4.15
N GLY A 121 -2.90 -5.57 -4.81
CA GLY A 121 -3.61 -6.62 -5.53
C GLY A 121 -4.26 -7.57 -4.54
N ASP A 122 -5.50 -7.30 -4.15
CA ASP A 122 -6.33 -8.28 -3.48
C ASP A 122 -6.86 -9.24 -4.55
N GLY A 123 -6.17 -10.37 -4.75
CA GLY A 123 -6.67 -11.52 -5.52
C GLY A 123 -6.18 -11.63 -6.96
N VAL A 124 -5.65 -12.82 -7.27
CA VAL A 124 -5.33 -13.34 -8.62
C VAL A 124 -6.63 -13.70 -9.36
N ASP A 125 -7.68 -12.87 -9.25
CA ASP A 125 -8.82 -13.04 -10.13
C ASP A 125 -8.48 -12.34 -11.44
N GLU A 126 -8.45 -13.12 -12.53
CA GLU A 126 -8.40 -12.64 -13.90
C GLU A 126 -9.39 -11.47 -14.04
N VAL A 127 -8.86 -10.25 -13.96
CA VAL A 127 -9.64 -9.04 -14.21
C VAL A 127 -9.98 -9.10 -15.68
N THR A 128 -11.18 -9.61 -15.96
CA THR A 128 -11.92 -9.39 -17.17
C THR A 128 -11.69 -7.96 -17.61
N LYS A 129 -11.41 -7.77 -18.90
CA LYS A 129 -11.11 -6.55 -19.67
C LYS A 129 -12.06 -5.35 -19.47
N SER A 130 -12.92 -5.32 -18.46
CA SER A 130 -13.76 -4.18 -18.15
C SER A 130 -12.96 -3.07 -17.47
N GLU A 131 -13.04 -1.89 -18.07
CA GLU A 131 -12.57 -0.58 -17.62
C GLU A 131 -13.18 -0.14 -16.28
N ASN A 132 -13.01 -0.95 -15.23
CA ASN A 132 -13.43 -0.59 -13.90
C ASN A 132 -12.46 0.46 -13.36
N VAL A 133 -12.93 1.70 -13.24
CA VAL A 133 -12.28 2.77 -12.47
C VAL A 133 -12.36 2.37 -10.99
N SER A 134 -11.54 1.41 -10.57
CA SER A 134 -11.31 1.17 -9.15
C SER A 134 -10.63 2.42 -8.58
N LEU A 135 -11.18 2.95 -7.51
CA LEU A 135 -10.67 4.17 -6.89
C LEU A 135 -9.21 3.97 -6.45
N VAL A 136 -8.35 4.89 -6.90
CA VAL A 136 -6.89 4.86 -6.72
C VAL A 136 -6.45 4.74 -5.26
N SER A 137 -7.30 5.04 -4.27
CA SER A 137 -6.92 4.89 -2.85
C SER A 137 -7.15 3.50 -2.27
N GLU A 138 -8.01 2.66 -2.85
CA GLU A 138 -8.25 1.31 -2.32
C GLU A 138 -7.19 0.30 -2.76
N ARG A 139 -6.71 0.50 -4.00
CA ARG A 139 -5.74 -0.37 -4.69
C ARG A 139 -4.29 0.04 -4.51
N TRP A 140 -4.00 1.02 -3.66
CA TRP A 140 -2.64 1.53 -3.47
C TRP A 140 -2.38 1.72 -1.98
N ALA A 141 -1.21 1.31 -1.52
CA ALA A 141 -0.76 1.57 -0.16
C ALA A 141 0.74 1.86 -0.16
N MET A 142 1.23 2.56 0.87
CA MET A 142 2.66 2.64 1.12
C MET A 142 3.24 1.23 1.24
N LEU A 143 4.43 1.00 0.71
CA LEU A 143 5.09 -0.31 0.74
C LEU A 143 5.12 -0.91 2.14
N ALA A 144 5.40 -0.10 3.18
CA ALA A 144 5.38 -0.58 4.57
C ALA A 144 4.01 -1.14 4.97
N VAL A 145 2.93 -0.43 4.62
CA VAL A 145 1.55 -0.90 4.85
C VAL A 145 1.27 -2.16 4.04
N HIS A 146 1.75 -2.23 2.79
CA HIS A 146 1.62 -3.41 1.95
C HIS A 146 2.33 -4.62 2.56
N CYS A 147 3.57 -4.47 3.06
CA CYS A 147 4.30 -5.51 3.76
C CYS A 147 3.53 -6.00 4.99
N VAL A 148 2.92 -5.10 5.77
CA VAL A 148 2.09 -5.49 6.92
C VAL A 148 0.83 -6.24 6.47
N ARG A 149 0.15 -5.81 5.41
CA ARG A 149 -1.01 -6.54 4.86
C ARG A 149 -0.62 -7.92 4.34
N GLN A 150 0.49 -8.03 3.63
CA GLN A 150 1.03 -9.32 3.17
C GLN A 150 1.38 -10.22 4.35
N MET A 151 2.02 -9.70 5.39
CA MET A 151 2.29 -10.47 6.61
C MET A 151 1.01 -10.88 7.34
N THR A 152 0.00 -10.01 7.36
CA THR A 152 -1.31 -10.33 7.95
C THR A 152 -1.97 -11.47 7.20
N TRP A 153 -1.96 -11.40 5.86
CA TRP A 153 -2.53 -12.43 5.00
C TRP A 153 -1.71 -13.74 5.03
N PHE A 154 -0.38 -13.64 5.07
CA PHE A 154 0.52 -14.78 5.22
C PHE A 154 0.29 -15.51 6.54
N CYS A 155 0.07 -14.78 7.62
CA CYS A 155 -0.13 -15.33 8.96
C CYS A 155 -1.60 -15.71 9.25
N SER A 156 -2.55 -15.37 8.38
CA SER A 156 -3.97 -15.69 8.57
C SER A 156 -4.41 -16.86 7.69
N ALA A 157 -5.45 -17.59 8.13
CA ALA A 157 -5.98 -18.72 7.36
C ALA A 157 -6.99 -18.33 6.27
N SER A 158 -7.42 -17.07 6.21
CA SER A 158 -8.50 -16.64 5.31
C SER A 158 -7.97 -15.80 4.16
N ALA A 159 -8.35 -16.20 2.93
CA ALA A 159 -8.15 -15.42 1.71
C ALA A 159 -9.02 -14.15 1.66
N ALA A 160 -9.99 -14.00 2.56
CA ALA A 160 -10.82 -12.80 2.61
C ALA A 160 -10.05 -11.67 3.31
N THR A 161 -9.95 -10.53 2.62
CA THR A 161 -9.69 -9.24 3.27
C THR A 161 -10.57 -9.12 4.51
N PRO A 162 -10.08 -8.53 5.61
CA PRO A 162 -10.77 -8.53 6.89
C PRO A 162 -11.97 -7.56 6.85
N ASP A 163 -13.03 -7.91 6.13
CA ASP A 163 -14.36 -7.37 6.41
C ASP A 163 -14.88 -8.18 7.60
N LYS A 164 -14.94 -7.53 8.77
CA LYS A 164 -15.27 -8.13 10.08
C LYS A 164 -16.61 -8.90 10.14
N ASP A 165 -17.40 -8.84 9.08
CA ASP A 165 -18.77 -9.36 9.04
C ASP A 165 -18.84 -10.87 8.69
N ASN A 166 -17.72 -11.55 8.42
CA ASN A 166 -17.72 -12.98 8.04
C ASN A 166 -16.45 -13.77 8.45
N ILE A 167 -16.02 -13.67 9.72
CA ILE A 167 -14.96 -14.55 10.24
C ILE A 167 -15.58 -15.91 10.58
N ASP A 168 -15.41 -16.89 9.69
CA ASP A 168 -15.69 -18.29 10.00
C ASP A 168 -14.78 -18.76 11.15
N ALA A 169 -15.36 -19.39 12.19
CA ALA A 169 -14.62 -19.92 13.34
C ALA A 169 -13.55 -20.97 12.96
N SER A 170 -13.59 -21.53 11.74
CA SER A 170 -12.56 -22.41 11.20
C SER A 170 -11.29 -21.68 10.74
N ALA A 171 -11.33 -20.36 10.54
CA ALA A 171 -10.19 -19.56 10.08
C ALA A 171 -9.21 -19.16 11.19
N GLU A 172 -9.61 -19.21 12.47
CA GLU A 172 -8.66 -18.96 13.58
C GLU A 172 -7.75 -20.15 13.86
N ALA A 173 -8.22 -21.38 13.62
CA ALA A 173 -7.50 -22.62 13.92
C ALA A 173 -6.30 -22.90 12.98
N ASP A 174 -6.20 -22.21 11.85
CA ASP A 174 -5.15 -22.42 10.84
C ASP A 174 -4.27 -21.17 10.64
N ALA A 175 -4.36 -20.20 11.56
CA ALA A 175 -3.51 -19.02 11.62
C ALA A 175 -2.13 -19.32 12.21
N SER A 176 -1.15 -18.44 11.99
CA SER A 176 0.20 -18.63 12.52
C SER A 176 0.23 -18.59 14.06
N PRO A 177 1.19 -19.31 14.68
CA PRO A 177 1.31 -19.37 16.14
C PRO A 177 1.63 -17.99 16.72
N ALA A 178 1.25 -17.79 17.99
CA ALA A 178 1.67 -16.62 18.74
C ALA A 178 3.20 -16.57 18.89
N GLY A 179 3.79 -15.39 18.83
CA GLY A 179 5.22 -15.16 18.83
C GLY A 179 5.59 -13.89 18.06
N VAL A 180 6.87 -13.78 17.71
CA VAL A 180 7.43 -12.58 17.09
C VAL A 180 7.78 -12.86 15.64
N TRP A 181 7.06 -12.24 14.72
CA TRP A 181 7.38 -12.20 13.30
C TRP A 181 8.26 -10.99 12.99
N VAL A 182 9.33 -11.18 12.21
CA VAL A 182 10.24 -10.11 11.79
C VAL A 182 10.27 -10.05 10.27
N CYS A 183 9.97 -8.89 9.70
CA CYS A 183 10.09 -8.63 8.27
C CYS A 183 10.66 -7.23 8.02
N GLY A 184 11.18 -6.99 6.82
CA GLY A 184 11.70 -5.68 6.41
C GLY A 184 10.95 -5.11 5.22
N THR A 185 11.05 -3.79 5.02
CA THR A 185 10.52 -3.11 3.82
C THR A 185 11.43 -3.22 2.59
N ASP A 186 12.47 -4.05 2.65
CA ASP A 186 13.41 -4.25 1.54
C ASP A 186 12.92 -5.29 0.52
N PHE A 187 11.90 -6.07 0.87
CA PHE A 187 11.24 -7.00 -0.03
C PHE A 187 9.73 -7.04 0.23
N TYR A 188 9.00 -7.60 -0.71
CA TYR A 188 7.63 -8.06 -0.50
C TYR A 188 7.47 -9.46 -1.09
N MET A 189 6.46 -10.17 -0.60
CA MET A 189 6.18 -11.55 -0.97
C MET A 189 4.85 -11.59 -1.71
N ARG A 190 4.79 -12.30 -2.82
CA ARG A 190 3.54 -12.69 -3.47
C ARG A 190 3.29 -14.15 -3.18
N LEU A 191 2.11 -14.45 -2.66
CA LEU A 191 1.63 -15.81 -2.55
C LEU A 191 0.44 -15.96 -3.49
N SER A 192 0.33 -17.14 -4.10
CA SER A 192 -0.85 -17.50 -4.89
C SER A 192 -2.02 -17.94 -4.00
N ARG A 193 -1.74 -18.38 -2.77
CA ARG A 193 -2.72 -18.88 -1.78
C ARG A 193 -2.25 -18.60 -0.35
N PRO A 194 -3.18 -18.47 0.62
CA PRO A 194 -2.82 -18.36 2.04
C PRO A 194 -2.13 -19.64 2.53
N VAL A 195 -1.35 -19.50 3.60
CA VAL A 195 -0.57 -20.60 4.20
C VAL A 195 -1.38 -21.23 5.33
N SER A 196 -1.54 -22.55 5.28
CA SER A 196 -2.17 -23.34 6.35
C SER A 196 -1.17 -23.66 7.46
N TRP A 197 -1.05 -22.75 8.43
CA TRP A 197 -0.07 -22.88 9.52
C TRP A 197 -0.35 -24.04 10.46
N GLY A 198 -1.61 -24.40 10.69
CA GLY A 198 -1.99 -25.48 11.59
C GLY A 198 -1.52 -26.85 11.10
N GLN A 199 -1.19 -26.98 9.81
CA GLN A 199 -0.58 -28.19 9.24
C GLN A 199 0.95 -28.18 9.30
N LEU A 200 1.56 -26.99 9.31
CA LEU A 200 3.01 -26.82 9.26
C LEU A 200 3.63 -26.79 10.65
N VAL A 201 2.91 -26.23 11.62
CA VAL A 201 3.45 -25.89 12.92
C VAL A 201 2.38 -26.08 14.00
N SER A 202 2.76 -26.70 15.12
CA SER A 202 1.91 -26.75 16.32
C SER A 202 1.84 -25.39 17.02
N ASP A 203 0.76 -25.13 17.76
CA ASP A 203 0.55 -23.88 18.53
C ASP A 203 1.72 -23.47 19.44
N SER A 204 2.51 -24.44 19.92
CA SER A 204 3.65 -24.21 20.82
C SER A 204 5.02 -24.21 20.14
N CYS A 205 5.10 -24.07 18.80
CA CYS A 205 6.34 -24.15 18.00
C CYS A 205 7.60 -23.75 18.78
N PRO A 206 8.48 -24.69 19.18
CA PRO A 206 9.65 -24.33 19.97
C PRO A 206 10.82 -23.85 19.10
N GLU A 207 10.66 -23.84 17.77
CA GLU A 207 11.72 -23.64 16.80
C GLU A 207 11.63 -22.26 16.16
N VAL A 208 12.79 -21.69 15.84
CA VAL A 208 12.88 -20.49 15.00
C VAL A 208 12.52 -20.91 13.58
N LEU A 209 11.67 -20.15 12.90
CA LEU A 209 11.32 -20.44 11.51
C LEU A 209 11.96 -19.40 10.58
N THR A 210 12.66 -19.90 9.57
CA THR A 210 13.12 -19.10 8.44
C THR A 210 12.26 -19.41 7.23
N VAL A 211 11.56 -18.40 6.72
CA VAL A 211 10.74 -18.55 5.51
C VAL A 211 11.59 -18.21 4.30
N ALA A 212 11.59 -19.06 3.28
CA ALA A 212 12.38 -18.83 2.06
C ALA A 212 11.62 -19.21 0.78
N GLY A 213 11.95 -18.48 -0.29
CA GLY A 213 11.59 -18.84 -1.66
C GLY A 213 12.73 -19.57 -2.36
N LEU A 214 12.40 -20.26 -3.46
CA LEU A 214 13.38 -20.89 -4.32
C LEU A 214 13.97 -19.88 -5.31
N CYS A 215 15.27 -19.97 -5.58
CA CYS A 215 15.96 -19.14 -6.57
C CYS A 215 16.82 -19.96 -7.53
N SER A 216 17.23 -19.36 -8.65
CA SER A 216 18.20 -19.94 -9.58
C SER A 216 19.63 -19.85 -9.04
N ALA A 217 20.58 -20.52 -9.71
CA ALA A 217 22.00 -20.42 -9.39
C ALA A 217 22.53 -18.98 -9.54
N ASP A 218 22.12 -18.26 -10.58
CA ASP A 218 22.56 -16.87 -10.81
C ASP A 218 22.07 -15.94 -9.70
N GLU A 219 20.81 -16.09 -9.29
CA GLU A 219 20.26 -15.35 -8.16
C GLU A 219 20.95 -15.74 -6.84
N ALA A 220 21.25 -17.03 -6.66
CA ALA A 220 21.95 -17.53 -5.48
C ALA A 220 23.34 -16.89 -5.33
N MET A 221 24.12 -16.76 -6.42
CA MET A 221 25.44 -16.12 -6.39
C MET A 221 25.37 -14.61 -6.10
N GLN A 222 24.25 -13.95 -6.42
CA GLN A 222 24.05 -12.52 -6.15
C GLN A 222 23.51 -12.24 -4.74
N HIS A 223 22.86 -13.23 -4.12
CA HIS A 223 22.20 -13.17 -2.81
C HIS A 223 22.80 -14.18 -1.82
N GLY A 224 22.14 -14.42 -0.68
CA GLY A 224 22.49 -15.49 0.25
C GLY A 224 21.58 -16.70 0.07
N VAL A 225 22.12 -17.89 0.34
CA VAL A 225 21.38 -19.16 0.37
C VAL A 225 21.50 -19.86 1.72
N LEU A 226 20.53 -20.73 2.02
CA LEU A 226 20.50 -21.54 3.23
C LEU A 226 20.98 -22.96 2.93
N ALA A 227 21.96 -23.42 3.70
CA ALA A 227 22.34 -24.83 3.76
C ALA A 227 21.45 -25.57 4.76
N LEU A 228 21.07 -26.80 4.44
CA LEU A 228 20.14 -27.60 5.23
C LEU A 228 20.72 -28.96 5.56
N ASP A 229 20.40 -29.45 6.75
CA ASP A 229 20.56 -30.85 7.10
C ASP A 229 19.50 -31.66 6.34
N SER A 230 19.95 -32.53 5.45
CA SER A 230 19.09 -33.32 4.56
C SER A 230 18.10 -34.26 5.28
N ALA A 231 18.37 -34.62 6.54
CA ALA A 231 17.53 -35.54 7.31
C ALA A 231 16.47 -34.82 8.17
N THR A 232 16.78 -33.61 8.64
CA THR A 232 15.97 -32.89 9.63
C THR A 232 15.32 -31.63 9.08
N GLY A 233 15.81 -31.07 7.97
CA GLY A 233 15.33 -29.80 7.40
C GLY A 233 15.70 -28.56 8.23
N PHE A 234 16.59 -28.71 9.23
CA PHE A 234 17.13 -27.58 9.97
C PHE A 234 18.22 -26.87 9.17
N VAL A 235 18.33 -25.57 9.36
CA VAL A 235 19.36 -24.73 8.75
C VAL A 235 20.70 -25.03 9.42
N THR A 236 21.68 -25.44 8.63
CA THR A 236 23.04 -25.75 9.10
C THR A 236 23.98 -24.56 8.95
N GLN A 237 23.77 -23.76 7.90
CA GLN A 237 24.59 -22.58 7.61
C GLN A 237 23.85 -21.58 6.73
N VAL A 238 24.20 -20.31 6.88
CA VAL A 238 23.85 -19.24 5.94
C VAL A 238 25.07 -18.93 5.08
N VAL A 239 24.95 -19.06 3.75
CA VAL A 239 26.06 -18.84 2.81
C VAL A 239 25.76 -17.60 1.97
N TYR A 240 26.55 -16.54 2.16
CA TYR A 240 26.35 -15.28 1.44
C TYR A 240 27.15 -15.25 0.13
N ARG A 241 26.48 -14.95 -0.99
CA ARG A 241 27.07 -14.83 -2.33
C ARG A 241 28.06 -15.93 -2.66
N PRO A 242 27.62 -17.21 -2.57
CA PRO A 242 28.47 -18.35 -2.88
C PRO A 242 29.05 -18.23 -4.29
N SER A 243 30.26 -18.75 -4.46
CA SER A 243 30.79 -19.00 -5.80
C SER A 243 30.01 -20.16 -6.46
N ALA A 244 30.13 -20.31 -7.78
CA ALA A 244 29.54 -21.45 -8.48
C ALA A 244 30.01 -22.81 -7.92
N GLU A 245 31.23 -22.88 -7.38
CA GLU A 245 31.76 -24.08 -6.74
C GLU A 245 31.14 -24.32 -5.36
N SER A 246 30.95 -23.26 -4.56
CA SER A 246 30.34 -23.35 -3.23
C SER A 246 28.83 -23.63 -3.26
N LEU A 247 28.17 -23.48 -4.41
CA LEU A 247 26.77 -23.86 -4.59
C LEU A 247 26.55 -25.37 -4.66
N VAL A 248 27.58 -26.13 -5.05
CA VAL A 248 27.47 -27.58 -5.21
C VAL A 248 27.20 -28.23 -3.85
N GLY A 249 26.10 -28.97 -3.74
CA GLY A 249 25.66 -29.62 -2.49
C GLY A 249 24.70 -28.80 -1.65
N LEU A 250 24.37 -27.56 -2.06
CA LEU A 250 23.36 -26.70 -1.41
C LEU A 250 22.00 -26.76 -2.11
N GLU A 251 21.82 -27.61 -3.12
CA GLU A 251 20.59 -27.74 -3.88
C GLU A 251 19.47 -28.35 -3.02
N ILE A 252 18.29 -27.74 -3.04
CA ILE A 252 17.10 -28.24 -2.31
C ILE A 252 16.15 -28.99 -3.24
N GLY A 253 16.28 -28.78 -4.55
CA GLY A 253 15.52 -29.50 -5.56
C GLY A 253 15.93 -29.08 -6.96
N CYS A 254 15.24 -29.62 -7.96
CA CYS A 254 15.46 -29.27 -9.37
C CYS A 254 14.14 -29.04 -10.11
N VAL A 255 14.15 -28.18 -11.12
CA VAL A 255 13.00 -27.90 -12.00
C VAL A 255 13.41 -28.19 -13.45
N PRO A 256 12.54 -28.79 -14.29
CA PRO A 256 12.83 -28.96 -15.72
C PRO A 256 13.04 -27.61 -16.39
N ASP A 257 14.03 -27.53 -17.28
CA ASP A 257 14.25 -26.36 -18.13
C ASP A 257 13.21 -26.36 -19.28
N ASP A 258 12.48 -25.27 -19.45
CA ASP A 258 11.46 -25.13 -20.51
C ASP A 258 12.05 -25.27 -21.93
N SER A 259 13.36 -25.04 -22.06
CA SER A 259 14.09 -25.11 -23.33
C SER A 259 14.90 -26.39 -23.54
N SER A 260 15.16 -27.16 -22.47
CA SER A 260 15.97 -28.37 -22.53
C SER A 260 15.48 -29.42 -21.52
N SER A 261 15.59 -30.71 -21.84
CA SER A 261 15.25 -31.78 -20.89
C SER A 261 16.20 -31.89 -19.68
N LYS A 262 17.04 -30.88 -19.42
CA LYS A 262 17.91 -30.80 -18.24
C LYS A 262 17.14 -30.28 -17.03
N LEU A 263 17.43 -30.87 -15.88
CA LEU A 263 16.96 -30.40 -14.59
C LEU A 263 17.91 -29.32 -14.07
N LEU A 264 17.39 -28.13 -13.81
CA LEU A 264 18.14 -27.02 -13.24
C LEU A 264 18.01 -27.01 -11.71
N PRO A 265 19.11 -26.88 -10.96
CA PRO A 265 19.09 -26.87 -9.50
C PRO A 265 18.43 -25.59 -8.95
N ARG A 266 17.81 -25.71 -7.77
CA ARG A 266 17.16 -24.62 -7.03
C ARG A 266 17.69 -24.56 -5.60
N PHE A 267 17.80 -23.34 -5.10
CA PHE A 267 18.37 -23.04 -3.79
C PHE A 267 17.36 -22.25 -2.93
N ALA A 268 17.41 -22.39 -1.60
CA ALA A 268 16.58 -21.57 -0.70
C ALA A 268 17.25 -20.23 -0.49
N ARG A 269 16.60 -19.17 -0.97
CA ARG A 269 17.12 -17.81 -0.87
C ARG A 269 16.84 -17.19 0.49
N VAL A 270 17.85 -16.57 1.07
CA VAL A 270 17.78 -15.83 2.34
C VAL A 270 17.08 -14.49 2.11
N SER A 271 15.75 -14.47 2.11
CA SER A 271 14.98 -13.27 1.73
C SER A 271 13.54 -13.20 2.25
N GLY A 272 13.16 -14.03 3.21
CA GLY A 272 11.79 -14.07 3.74
C GLY A 272 11.66 -13.61 5.19
N PRO A 273 10.43 -13.61 5.72
CA PRO A 273 10.17 -13.28 7.12
C PRO A 273 10.72 -14.36 8.06
N TYR A 274 11.00 -13.96 9.29
CA TYR A 274 11.54 -14.83 10.34
C TYR A 274 10.57 -14.86 11.52
N TYR A 275 10.41 -16.03 12.14
CA TYR A 275 9.58 -16.19 13.34
C TYR A 275 10.43 -16.65 14.52
N PHE A 276 10.27 -15.94 15.64
CA PHE A 276 10.84 -16.31 16.94
C PHE A 276 9.70 -16.69 17.89
N PRO A 277 9.71 -17.91 18.44
CA PRO A 277 8.72 -18.29 19.44
C PRO A 277 8.93 -17.53 20.75
N PRO A 278 7.90 -17.41 21.61
CA PRO A 278 7.97 -16.59 22.83
C PRO A 278 9.17 -16.94 23.72
N SER A 279 9.51 -18.22 23.87
CA SER A 279 10.67 -18.66 24.66
C SER A 279 12.01 -18.21 24.08
N VAL A 280 12.14 -18.17 22.76
CA VAL A 280 13.35 -17.68 22.08
C VAL A 280 13.43 -16.17 22.18
N ALA A 281 12.31 -15.48 21.95
CA ALA A 281 12.23 -14.03 22.09
C ALA A 281 12.58 -13.59 23.53
N ALA A 282 12.12 -14.32 24.55
CA ALA A 282 12.48 -14.07 25.94
C ALA A 282 13.97 -14.31 26.21
N ALA A 283 14.55 -15.38 25.68
CA ALA A 283 16.00 -15.63 25.76
C ALA A 283 16.81 -14.51 25.08
N MET A 284 16.34 -13.98 23.96
CA MET A 284 16.96 -12.83 23.27
C MET A 284 16.89 -11.55 24.10
N VAL A 285 15.76 -11.28 24.78
CA VAL A 285 15.65 -10.17 25.74
C VAL A 285 16.63 -10.34 26.90
N GLY A 286 16.89 -11.58 27.32
CA GLY A 286 17.91 -11.91 28.34
C GLY A 286 19.34 -11.47 28.00
N LEU A 287 19.62 -11.09 26.75
CA LEU A 287 20.93 -10.61 26.31
C LEU A 287 21.21 -9.15 26.71
N HIS A 288 20.22 -8.43 27.25
CA HIS A 288 20.33 -7.00 27.56
C HIS A 288 21.47 -6.62 28.52
N THR A 289 21.97 -7.55 29.34
CA THR A 289 23.13 -7.32 30.23
C THR A 289 24.44 -7.91 29.69
N THR A 290 24.44 -8.52 28.50
CA THR A 290 25.59 -9.29 27.99
C THR A 290 26.48 -8.41 27.12
N ALA A 291 27.75 -8.22 27.50
CA ALA A 291 28.72 -7.51 26.67
C ALA A 291 29.20 -8.40 25.51
N PRO A 292 29.40 -7.87 24.29
CA PRO A 292 29.12 -6.51 23.83
C PRO A 292 27.69 -6.32 23.28
N LEU A 293 26.81 -7.34 23.36
CA LEU A 293 25.44 -7.36 22.80
C LEU A 293 24.54 -6.25 23.34
N HIS A 294 24.72 -5.85 24.61
CA HIS A 294 24.00 -4.72 25.20
C HIS A 294 24.27 -3.39 24.47
N GLY A 295 25.34 -3.29 23.66
CA GLY A 295 25.61 -2.14 22.79
C GLY A 295 24.65 -2.01 21.60
N CYS A 296 23.66 -2.89 21.47
CA CYS A 296 22.58 -2.76 20.50
C CYS A 296 21.30 -2.13 21.07
N ILE A 297 21.18 -1.98 22.38
CA ILE A 297 19.93 -1.58 23.04
C ILE A 297 20.07 -0.25 23.79
N TYR A 298 18.94 0.44 24.03
CA TYR A 298 18.94 1.71 24.77
C TYR A 298 19.64 1.63 26.13
N ASP A 299 19.27 0.66 26.97
CA ASP A 299 19.83 0.52 28.33
C ASP A 299 21.37 0.40 28.34
N GLY A 300 21.93 -0.36 27.40
CA GLY A 300 23.38 -0.50 27.26
C GLY A 300 24.05 0.76 26.72
N ILE A 301 23.48 1.40 25.70
CA ILE A 301 23.99 2.66 25.15
C ILE A 301 23.96 3.78 26.21
N ASP A 302 22.86 3.91 26.95
CA ASP A 302 22.69 4.89 28.03
C ASP A 302 23.64 4.62 29.20
N SER A 303 23.99 3.34 29.41
CA SER A 303 25.02 2.90 30.36
C SER A 303 26.46 3.09 29.85
N GLY A 304 26.64 3.68 28.68
CA GLY A 304 27.95 4.00 28.09
C GLY A 304 28.59 2.87 27.29
N ALA A 305 27.82 1.84 26.93
CA ALA A 305 28.33 0.79 26.06
C ALA A 305 28.58 1.30 24.63
N PRO A 306 29.68 0.91 23.98
CA PRO A 306 29.92 1.30 22.61
C PRO A 306 28.93 0.59 21.67
N PRO A 307 28.39 1.26 20.64
CA PRO A 307 27.53 0.63 19.64
C PRO A 307 28.20 -0.57 18.97
N ILE A 308 27.41 -1.57 18.59
CA ILE A 308 27.84 -2.72 17.80
C ILE A 308 26.86 -3.01 16.66
N TYR A 309 27.41 -3.28 15.48
CA TYR A 309 26.63 -3.67 14.30
C TYR A 309 26.39 -5.18 14.32
N LEU A 310 25.12 -5.60 14.33
CA LEU A 310 24.72 -7.00 14.19
C LEU A 310 23.70 -7.16 13.06
N SER A 311 23.94 -8.12 12.18
CA SER A 311 23.03 -8.57 11.13
C SER A 311 22.01 -9.57 11.67
N LEU A 312 20.73 -9.36 11.34
CA LEU A 312 19.67 -10.33 11.67
C LEU A 312 19.98 -11.70 11.05
N VAL A 313 20.55 -11.70 9.85
CA VAL A 313 20.80 -12.92 9.09
C VAL A 313 22.13 -13.56 9.44
N PHE A 314 23.22 -12.79 9.41
CA PHE A 314 24.57 -13.35 9.48
C PHE A 314 25.09 -13.53 10.91
N ASP A 315 24.52 -12.82 11.88
CA ASP A 315 24.94 -12.91 13.28
C ASP A 315 23.85 -13.59 14.12
N LEU A 316 22.64 -13.04 14.13
CA LEU A 316 21.55 -13.52 14.99
C LEU A 316 20.95 -14.84 14.51
N LEU A 317 20.55 -14.97 13.24
CA LEU A 317 20.02 -16.23 12.72
C LEU A 317 21.07 -17.34 12.64
N ALA A 318 22.33 -16.97 12.38
CA ALA A 318 23.45 -17.90 12.38
C ALA A 318 23.67 -18.59 13.73
N ALA A 319 23.32 -17.93 14.85
CA ALA A 319 23.41 -18.52 16.18
C ALA A 319 22.53 -19.78 16.34
N PHE A 320 21.39 -19.82 15.66
CA PHE A 320 20.42 -20.93 15.67
C PHE A 320 20.73 -22.05 14.68
N CYS A 321 21.79 -21.90 13.86
CA CYS A 321 22.20 -22.92 12.91
C CYS A 321 22.80 -24.15 13.62
N CYS A 322 22.47 -25.35 13.16
CA CYS A 322 23.01 -26.61 13.69
C CYS A 322 24.08 -27.14 12.73
N PRO A 323 25.39 -27.04 13.04
CA PRO A 323 26.41 -27.60 12.16
C PRO A 323 26.26 -29.12 12.04
N ASP A 324 26.53 -29.66 10.84
CA ASP A 324 26.39 -31.08 10.53
C ASP A 324 27.28 -31.93 11.46
N SER A 325 26.76 -33.11 11.85
CA SER A 325 27.47 -34.08 12.69
C SER A 325 28.83 -34.54 12.12
N LYS A 326 29.11 -34.31 10.84
CA LYS A 326 30.38 -34.62 10.17
C LYS A 326 31.47 -33.55 10.35
N ASP A 327 31.09 -32.30 10.63
CA ASP A 327 32.01 -31.17 10.80
C ASP A 327 32.36 -30.89 12.27
N GLN A 328 31.78 -31.64 13.22
CA GLN A 328 32.13 -31.54 14.65
C GLN A 328 33.56 -32.02 14.97
N ALA A 329 34.34 -32.46 13.98
CA ALA A 329 35.69 -33.00 14.15
C ALA A 329 36.82 -31.99 13.87
N SER A 330 36.52 -30.77 13.39
CA SER A 330 37.52 -29.71 13.22
C SER A 330 37.24 -28.55 14.18
N ASP A 331 38.11 -28.39 15.18
CA ASP A 331 38.17 -27.23 16.10
C ASP A 331 38.59 -25.91 15.39
N GLU A 332 38.54 -25.84 14.05
CA GLU A 332 38.83 -24.59 13.34
C GLU A 332 37.61 -23.66 13.38
N PRO A 333 37.81 -22.38 13.77
CA PRO A 333 36.73 -21.40 13.75
C PRO A 333 36.16 -21.30 12.34
N ASN A 334 34.84 -21.16 12.25
CA ASN A 334 34.08 -21.05 11.01
C ASN A 334 34.45 -19.74 10.28
N GLU A 335 35.62 -19.68 9.63
CA GLU A 335 36.22 -18.48 9.01
C GLU A 335 35.28 -17.80 7.98
N LEU A 336 34.31 -18.53 7.44
CA LEU A 336 33.31 -18.03 6.51
C LEU A 336 32.27 -17.08 7.13
N LEU A 337 31.91 -17.22 8.42
CA LEU A 337 30.89 -16.38 9.07
C LEU A 337 31.45 -15.04 9.54
N ALA A 338 32.66 -15.01 10.09
CA ALA A 338 33.37 -13.78 10.45
C ALA A 338 33.62 -12.89 9.22
N SER A 339 33.73 -13.49 8.03
CA SER A 339 33.89 -12.76 6.77
C SER A 339 32.61 -12.04 6.32
N ALA A 340 31.40 -12.57 6.56
CA ALA A 340 30.19 -12.03 5.92
C ALA A 340 29.68 -10.73 6.55
N SER A 341 29.64 -10.64 7.89
CA SER A 341 29.21 -9.44 8.61
C SER A 341 30.25 -8.31 8.49
N THR A 342 31.54 -8.65 8.57
CA THR A 342 32.64 -7.71 8.33
C THR A 342 32.73 -7.29 6.87
N THR A 343 32.45 -8.18 5.91
CA THR A 343 32.34 -7.84 4.48
C THR A 343 31.09 -7.00 4.20
N GLU A 344 29.95 -7.26 4.83
CA GLU A 344 28.75 -6.42 4.69
C GLU A 344 29.03 -5.02 5.25
N LEU A 345 29.69 -4.93 6.41
CA LEU A 345 30.13 -3.68 7.02
C LEU A 345 31.18 -2.96 6.13
N ALA A 346 32.18 -3.68 5.63
CA ALA A 346 33.21 -3.12 4.74
C ALA A 346 32.67 -2.72 3.37
N MET A 347 31.69 -3.44 2.80
CA MET A 347 30.96 -3.05 1.60
C MET A 347 30.08 -1.81 1.83
N ARG A 348 29.54 -1.64 3.04
CA ARG A 348 28.84 -0.41 3.43
C ARG A 348 29.82 0.75 3.54
N GLN A 349 31.04 0.51 4.02
CA GLN A 349 32.10 1.52 4.12
C GLN A 349 32.66 1.93 2.75
N SER A 350 32.92 0.98 1.85
CA SER A 350 33.54 1.22 0.53
C SER A 350 32.63 1.95 -0.47
N ARG A 351 31.31 1.93 -0.28
CA ARG A 351 30.35 2.59 -1.17
C ARG A 351 30.15 4.07 -0.89
N GLY A 352 30.72 4.63 0.18
CA GLY A 352 30.65 6.07 0.50
C GLY A 352 29.22 6.60 0.71
N LEU A 353 28.26 5.73 1.06
CA LEU A 353 26.83 6.03 1.16
C LEU A 353 26.39 6.42 2.60
N GLY A 354 27.28 7.02 3.39
CA GLY A 354 26.99 7.44 4.76
C GLY A 354 27.61 8.80 5.07
N ASP A 355 27.05 9.49 6.08
CA ASP A 355 27.65 10.69 6.64
C ASP A 355 29.09 10.38 7.09
N LEU A 356 30.05 11.21 6.68
CA LEU A 356 31.49 11.02 6.91
C LEU A 356 31.82 10.83 8.40
N ALA A 357 30.98 11.33 9.30
CA ALA A 357 31.08 11.12 10.74
C ALA A 357 30.81 9.66 11.18
N THR A 358 29.90 8.95 10.49
CA THR A 358 29.53 7.56 10.80
C THR A 358 30.63 6.58 10.39
N LEU A 359 31.37 6.91 9.33
CA LEU A 359 32.50 6.14 8.82
C LEU A 359 33.78 6.34 9.66
N ALA A 360 33.93 7.50 10.29
CA ALA A 360 35.08 7.83 11.12
C ALA A 360 35.02 7.21 12.54
N ALA A 361 33.83 6.76 12.99
CA ALA A 361 33.60 6.33 14.38
C ALA A 361 33.93 4.85 14.67
N LEU A 362 34.17 4.03 13.65
CA LEU A 362 34.40 2.59 13.80
C LEU A 362 35.81 2.22 13.32
N ASN A 363 36.77 2.11 14.23
CA ASN A 363 38.03 1.41 13.96
C ASN A 363 37.69 -0.01 13.48
N ALA A 364 37.99 -0.33 12.22
CA ALA A 364 37.59 -1.59 11.60
C ALA A 364 38.16 -2.84 12.33
N ALA A 365 39.37 -2.74 12.89
CA ALA A 365 40.00 -3.82 13.63
C ALA A 365 39.37 -4.07 15.01
N ASP A 366 39.09 -3.02 15.79
CA ASP A 366 38.41 -3.13 17.08
C ASP A 366 36.96 -3.60 16.93
N SER A 367 36.34 -3.30 15.79
CA SER A 367 34.96 -3.72 15.49
C SER A 367 34.85 -5.22 15.20
N ALA A 368 35.84 -5.82 14.52
CA ALA A 368 35.84 -7.24 14.18
C ALA A 368 35.91 -8.14 15.43
N ALA A 369 36.84 -7.86 16.34
CA ALA A 369 36.99 -8.65 17.59
C ALA A 369 35.74 -8.58 18.49
N ARG A 370 35.05 -7.42 18.50
CA ARG A 370 33.79 -7.26 19.22
C ARG A 370 32.64 -8.03 18.58
N ILE A 371 32.60 -8.11 17.25
CA ILE A 371 31.61 -8.93 16.52
C ILE A 371 31.86 -10.41 16.77
N ASP A 372 33.11 -10.88 16.79
CA ASP A 372 33.44 -12.27 17.11
C ASP A 372 33.02 -12.63 18.54
N GLU A 373 33.28 -11.74 19.51
CA GLU A 373 32.78 -11.89 20.88
C GLU A 373 31.25 -11.94 20.92
N ALA A 374 30.56 -11.03 20.23
CA ALA A 374 29.11 -11.02 20.14
C ALA A 374 28.55 -12.34 19.59
N ASN A 375 29.11 -12.84 18.49
CA ASN A 375 28.68 -14.09 17.85
C ASN A 375 28.90 -15.30 18.76
N ARG A 376 29.98 -15.32 19.55
CA ARG A 376 30.19 -16.37 20.55
C ARG A 376 29.16 -16.31 21.67
N GLN A 377 28.85 -15.12 22.19
CA GLN A 377 27.81 -14.94 23.21
C GLN A 377 26.42 -15.34 22.68
N LEU A 378 26.10 -14.96 21.44
CA LEU A 378 24.86 -15.41 20.79
C LEU A 378 24.82 -16.94 20.69
N LYS A 379 25.92 -17.59 20.29
CA LYS A 379 25.96 -19.05 20.18
C LYS A 379 25.81 -19.74 21.53
N ASP A 380 26.48 -19.25 22.57
CA ASP A 380 26.41 -19.79 23.92
C ASP A 380 24.99 -19.70 24.51
N ARG A 381 24.33 -18.55 24.33
CA ARG A 381 23.02 -18.28 24.93
C ARG A 381 21.84 -18.80 24.11
N LEU A 382 21.95 -18.80 22.77
CA LEU A 382 20.84 -19.10 21.87
C LEU A 382 21.03 -20.40 21.08
N GLY A 383 22.23 -20.99 21.06
CA GLY A 383 22.55 -22.17 20.24
C GLY A 383 21.80 -23.45 20.63
N GLY A 384 21.11 -23.47 21.77
CA GLY A 384 20.20 -24.56 22.15
C GLY A 384 18.90 -24.59 21.36
N PHE A 385 18.52 -23.48 20.71
CA PHE A 385 17.35 -23.40 19.85
C PHE A 385 17.72 -23.69 18.40
N LYS A 386 16.78 -24.30 17.66
CA LYS A 386 17.00 -24.72 16.27
C LYS A 386 16.23 -23.86 15.29
N ASN A 387 16.83 -23.63 14.12
CA ASN A 387 16.20 -22.92 13.00
C ASN A 387 15.71 -23.91 11.94
N ARG A 388 14.39 -23.97 11.72
CA ARG A 388 13.75 -24.78 10.68
C ARG A 388 13.41 -23.92 9.46
N LEU A 389 13.69 -24.45 8.28
CA LEU A 389 13.27 -23.81 7.04
C LEU A 389 11.79 -24.10 6.75
N VAL A 390 11.03 -23.06 6.41
CA VAL A 390 9.70 -23.15 5.79
C VAL A 390 9.82 -22.71 4.33
N LEU A 391 9.74 -23.68 3.42
CA LEU A 391 9.83 -23.43 1.99
C LEU A 391 8.43 -23.23 1.40
N LEU A 392 8.20 -22.09 0.75
CA LEU A 392 6.92 -21.79 0.10
C LEU A 392 6.97 -22.12 -1.39
N SER A 393 6.28 -23.19 -1.80
CA SER A 393 6.14 -23.54 -3.21
C SER A 393 5.23 -22.54 -3.93
N GLY A 394 5.76 -21.85 -4.94
CA GLY A 394 5.01 -20.85 -5.72
C GLY A 394 4.89 -19.48 -5.06
N ALA A 395 5.69 -19.18 -4.04
CA ALA A 395 5.87 -17.82 -3.53
C ALA A 395 6.96 -17.09 -4.29
N GLU A 396 6.66 -15.89 -4.77
CA GLU A 396 7.65 -14.99 -5.36
C GLU A 396 8.10 -13.98 -4.32
N PHE A 397 9.39 -13.94 -4.05
CA PHE A 397 9.98 -12.95 -3.18
C PHE A 397 10.61 -11.86 -4.06
N CYS A 398 10.01 -10.68 -4.06
CA CYS A 398 10.45 -9.56 -4.87
C CYS A 398 11.29 -8.62 -3.99
N TYR A 399 12.59 -8.59 -4.23
CA TYR A 399 13.49 -7.69 -3.51
C TYR A 399 13.50 -6.32 -4.18
N LEU A 400 13.29 -5.26 -3.40
CA LEU A 400 13.33 -3.89 -3.88
C LEU A 400 14.77 -3.38 -3.84
N ALA A 401 15.58 -3.97 -4.71
CA ALA A 401 16.95 -3.54 -4.94
C ALA A 401 16.98 -2.07 -5.38
N ASN A 402 18.13 -1.41 -5.24
CA ASN A 402 18.35 -0.07 -5.83
C ASN A 402 18.52 -0.13 -7.36
N GLU A 403 17.91 -1.12 -8.00
CA GLU A 403 18.00 -1.38 -9.43
C GLU A 403 16.71 -0.92 -10.09
N PRO A 404 16.79 -0.20 -11.23
CA PRO A 404 15.61 0.24 -11.96
C PRO A 404 14.67 -0.92 -12.30
N GLU A 405 15.21 -2.07 -12.69
CA GLU A 405 14.41 -3.22 -13.09
C GLU A 405 13.53 -3.76 -11.95
N ALA A 406 14.07 -3.84 -10.72
CA ALA A 406 13.30 -4.29 -9.56
C ALA A 406 12.13 -3.35 -9.23
N TYR A 407 12.35 -2.03 -9.39
CA TYR A 407 11.29 -1.05 -9.26
C TYR A 407 10.27 -1.15 -10.40
N PHE A 408 10.70 -1.24 -11.66
CA PHE A 408 9.77 -1.40 -12.78
C PHE A 408 8.96 -2.70 -12.68
N ARG A 409 9.55 -3.82 -12.24
CA ARG A 409 8.81 -5.07 -11.97
C ARG A 409 7.75 -4.89 -10.87
N LEU A 410 8.04 -4.14 -9.80
CA LEU A 410 7.04 -3.78 -8.78
C LEU A 410 5.83 -3.04 -9.38
N LEU A 411 6.05 -2.19 -10.39
CA LEU A 411 4.97 -1.46 -11.06
C LEU A 411 4.23 -2.32 -12.11
N LEU A 412 4.97 -3.21 -12.81
CA LEU A 412 4.51 -3.98 -13.97
C LEU A 412 3.83 -5.31 -13.60
N ASP A 413 4.40 -6.09 -12.69
CA ASP A 413 3.94 -7.46 -12.41
C ASP A 413 2.58 -7.52 -11.71
N PHE A 414 2.11 -6.43 -11.10
CA PHE A 414 0.75 -6.34 -10.56
C PHE A 414 -0.31 -6.12 -11.67
N GLN A 415 0.07 -6.18 -12.95
CA GLN A 415 -0.83 -6.08 -14.09
C GLN A 415 -0.72 -7.34 -14.96
N SER A 416 -1.86 -8.01 -15.17
CA SER A 416 -2.01 -9.11 -16.12
C SER A 416 -1.43 -8.74 -17.49
N GLN A 417 -0.74 -9.69 -18.11
CA GLN A 417 -0.01 -9.65 -19.39
C GLN A 417 -0.77 -9.04 -20.61
N THR A 418 -1.10 -7.76 -20.59
CA THR A 418 -1.55 -7.01 -21.76
C THR A 418 -0.84 -5.66 -21.81
N LEU A 419 0.26 -5.63 -22.55
CA LEU A 419 1.12 -4.49 -22.88
C LEU A 419 0.44 -3.37 -23.71
N SER A 420 -0.88 -3.20 -23.64
CA SER A 420 -1.62 -2.28 -24.53
C SER A 420 -2.43 -1.19 -23.83
N ALA A 421 -2.23 -0.95 -22.52
CA ALA A 421 -2.87 0.18 -21.83
C ALA A 421 -1.94 0.82 -20.78
N TRP A 422 -1.36 1.96 -21.16
CA TRP A 422 -0.63 2.92 -20.33
C TRP A 422 -1.33 3.21 -18.99
N ARG A 423 -0.66 3.08 -17.84
CA ARG A 423 -1.25 3.47 -16.54
C ARG A 423 -0.24 4.09 -15.58
N PHE A 424 -0.54 5.34 -15.19
CA PHE A 424 0.25 6.25 -14.36
C PHE A 424 0.25 5.85 -12.88
N HIS A 425 1.43 5.74 -12.27
CA HIS A 425 1.57 6.06 -10.85
C HIS A 425 1.46 7.59 -10.70
N CYS A 426 0.73 8.04 -9.68
CA CYS A 426 0.31 9.42 -9.43
C CYS A 426 -0.70 10.02 -10.42
N SER A 427 -1.92 10.26 -9.91
CA SER A 427 -2.83 11.42 -10.07
C SER A 427 -2.99 12.13 -11.43
N TYR A 428 -2.54 11.52 -12.52
CA TYR A 428 -2.70 12.01 -13.87
C TYR A 428 -3.51 11.00 -14.66
N ASN A 429 -4.80 11.26 -14.78
CA ASN A 429 -5.62 10.65 -15.81
C ASN A 429 -5.37 11.45 -17.08
N VAL A 430 -4.28 11.14 -17.80
CA VAL A 430 -4.07 11.67 -19.15
C VAL A 430 -4.37 10.52 -20.10
N ASP A 431 -5.49 10.61 -20.81
CA ASP A 431 -5.79 9.70 -21.92
C ASP A 431 -4.71 9.87 -22.99
N CYS A 432 -3.80 8.90 -23.07
CA CYS A 432 -2.72 8.84 -24.04
C CYS A 432 -2.84 7.52 -24.82
N SER A 433 -3.40 7.58 -26.04
CA SER A 433 -3.22 6.52 -27.03
C SER A 433 -1.86 6.74 -27.72
N VAL A 434 -0.81 6.07 -27.26
CA VAL A 434 0.49 6.06 -27.97
C VAL A 434 0.89 4.60 -28.22
N GLU A 435 1.40 4.31 -29.41
CA GLU A 435 1.69 2.94 -29.89
C GLU A 435 3.12 2.44 -29.52
N SER A 436 3.89 3.17 -28.72
CA SER A 436 5.30 2.83 -28.37
C SER A 436 5.48 2.29 -26.95
N ALA A 437 6.42 1.35 -26.78
CA ALA A 437 6.60 0.51 -25.58
C ALA A 437 7.42 1.14 -24.42
N ALA A 438 7.55 2.47 -24.35
CA ALA A 438 8.36 3.13 -23.32
C ALA A 438 7.60 3.32 -22.00
N MET A 439 8.17 2.87 -20.88
CA MET A 439 7.58 2.98 -19.55
C MET A 439 8.08 4.22 -18.81
N VAL A 440 7.16 5.11 -18.44
CA VAL A 440 7.44 6.23 -17.53
C VAL A 440 6.59 6.15 -16.28
N ALA A 441 7.27 6.02 -15.14
CA ALA A 441 6.64 6.00 -13.83
C ALA A 441 6.84 7.35 -13.15
N VAL A 442 5.74 7.92 -12.64
CA VAL A 442 5.71 9.28 -12.13
C VAL A 442 5.32 9.28 -10.64
N SER A 443 6.04 10.01 -9.78
CA SER A 443 5.67 10.16 -8.37
C SER A 443 5.68 11.61 -7.89
N GLY A 444 4.63 12.03 -7.17
CA GLY A 444 4.57 13.34 -6.49
C GLY A 444 4.05 14.52 -7.31
N LEU A 445 3.62 14.31 -8.56
CA LEU A 445 3.08 15.37 -9.41
C LEU A 445 1.64 15.77 -9.01
N SER A 446 1.24 17.01 -9.33
CA SER A 446 -0.07 17.62 -9.01
C SER A 446 -1.25 16.95 -9.75
N GLU A 447 -2.49 17.45 -9.66
CA GLU A 447 -3.59 16.80 -10.40
C GLU A 447 -3.59 17.13 -11.89
N ALA A 448 -3.91 16.18 -12.77
CA ALA A 448 -4.10 16.43 -14.21
C ALA A 448 -5.08 17.57 -14.55
N SER A 449 -6.05 17.89 -13.69
CA SER A 449 -6.99 19.00 -13.96
C SER A 449 -6.49 20.38 -13.48
N ALA A 450 -5.38 20.42 -12.74
CA ALA A 450 -4.68 21.65 -12.34
C ALA A 450 -3.38 21.86 -13.13
N ALA A 451 -2.86 20.79 -13.75
CA ALA A 451 -1.75 20.88 -14.67
C ALA A 451 -2.18 21.60 -15.95
N THR A 452 -1.38 22.57 -16.39
CA THR A 452 -1.63 23.26 -17.64
C THR A 452 -1.59 22.25 -18.80
N GLU A 453 -2.33 22.51 -19.89
CA GLU A 453 -2.26 21.71 -21.12
C GLU A 453 -0.80 21.52 -21.58
N ARG A 454 0.03 22.55 -21.36
CA ARG A 454 1.47 22.53 -21.63
C ARG A 454 2.24 21.53 -20.75
N GLN A 455 1.97 21.46 -19.44
CA GLN A 455 2.56 20.43 -18.57
C GLN A 455 2.20 19.02 -19.01
N GLN A 456 0.94 18.79 -19.40
CA GLN A 456 0.51 17.49 -19.93
C GLN A 456 1.24 17.14 -21.22
N VAL A 457 1.44 18.09 -22.14
CA VAL A 457 2.21 17.90 -23.38
C VAL A 457 3.68 17.60 -23.08
N LEU A 458 4.31 18.31 -22.14
CA LEU A 458 5.70 18.09 -21.75
C LEU A 458 5.90 16.71 -21.10
N LEU A 459 4.96 16.31 -20.24
CA LEU A 459 4.95 14.95 -19.67
C LEU A 459 4.76 13.91 -20.78
N LYS A 460 3.85 14.11 -21.74
CA LYS A 460 3.71 13.24 -22.92
C LYS A 460 5.01 13.10 -23.71
N LYS A 461 5.78 14.19 -23.89
CA LYS A 461 7.08 14.15 -24.57
C LYS A 461 8.12 13.34 -23.78
N LEU A 462 8.17 13.49 -22.46
CA LEU A 462 9.00 12.68 -21.57
C LEU A 462 8.62 11.19 -21.62
N ILE A 463 7.34 10.89 -21.82
CA ILE A 463 6.80 9.54 -21.91
C ILE A 463 7.17 8.86 -23.25
N GLN A 464 7.36 9.62 -24.32
CA GLN A 464 7.72 9.11 -25.64
C GLN A 464 9.22 8.81 -25.82
N LEU A 465 10.02 8.95 -24.77
CA LEU A 465 11.46 8.71 -24.83
C LEU A 465 11.78 7.24 -25.14
N PRO A 466 12.84 6.94 -25.93
CA PRO A 466 13.25 5.57 -26.26
C PRO A 466 13.88 4.81 -25.08
N VAL A 467 13.93 5.41 -23.88
CA VAL A 467 14.54 4.85 -22.67
C VAL A 467 13.49 4.90 -21.58
N ASP A 468 13.21 3.75 -20.93
CA ASP A 468 12.32 3.73 -19.77
C ASP A 468 12.90 4.65 -18.69
N CYS A 469 12.13 5.62 -18.21
CA CYS A 469 12.61 6.57 -17.22
C CYS A 469 11.62 6.72 -16.06
N TYR A 470 12.16 6.86 -14.87
CA TYR A 470 11.40 7.23 -13.69
C TYR A 470 11.50 8.74 -13.50
N LEU A 471 10.37 9.41 -13.27
CA LEU A 471 10.29 10.84 -12.98
C LEU A 471 9.63 11.03 -11.62
N SER A 472 10.20 11.86 -10.77
CA SER A 472 9.58 12.25 -9.51
C SER A 472 9.83 13.72 -9.21
N CYS A 473 9.01 14.28 -8.33
CA CYS A 473 9.29 15.58 -7.74
C CYS A 473 9.08 15.54 -6.23
N VAL A 474 9.87 16.37 -5.54
CA VAL A 474 9.75 16.57 -4.08
C VAL A 474 9.99 18.03 -3.75
N ARG A 475 9.41 18.50 -2.65
CA ARG A 475 9.74 19.80 -2.06
C ARG A 475 11.01 19.69 -1.19
N VAL A 476 11.93 20.64 -1.35
CA VAL A 476 13.16 20.74 -0.54
C VAL A 476 13.20 22.07 0.22
N ARG A 477 13.78 22.08 1.43
CA ARG A 477 14.07 23.29 2.21
C ARG A 477 15.47 23.78 1.84
N LEU A 478 15.60 25.02 1.38
CA LEU A 478 16.90 25.60 1.05
C LEU A 478 17.37 26.48 2.22
N ARG A 479 18.66 26.44 2.55
CA ARG A 479 19.24 27.22 3.66
C ARG A 479 19.08 28.75 3.55
N ASP A 480 18.73 29.27 2.38
CA ASP A 480 18.52 30.71 2.17
C ASP A 480 17.12 31.19 2.61
N ASP A 481 16.25 30.27 3.09
CA ASP A 481 14.88 30.56 3.55
C ASP A 481 14.79 30.97 5.04
N GLU A 482 15.90 31.27 5.73
CA GLU A 482 15.88 31.67 7.16
C GLU A 482 15.27 33.06 7.44
N ASP A 483 15.06 33.89 6.41
CA ASP A 483 14.46 35.23 6.55
C ASP A 483 12.95 35.25 6.29
N GLY A 484 12.15 34.56 7.12
CA GLY A 484 10.73 34.85 7.39
C GLY A 484 9.75 35.00 6.21
N ALA A 485 10.14 34.71 4.97
CA ALA A 485 9.32 34.82 3.79
C ALA A 485 8.61 33.49 3.55
N SER A 486 7.29 33.53 3.35
CA SER A 486 6.50 32.36 2.96
C SER A 486 7.19 31.61 1.82
N ALA A 487 7.59 30.36 2.07
CA ALA A 487 8.28 29.50 1.11
C ALA A 487 7.60 29.56 -0.26
N SER A 488 8.29 30.13 -1.25
CA SER A 488 7.76 30.28 -2.60
C SER A 488 7.70 28.93 -3.34
N ASP A 489 6.88 28.85 -4.38
CA ASP A 489 6.65 27.68 -5.24
C ASP A 489 7.93 27.13 -5.92
N GLY A 490 9.03 27.89 -5.86
CA GLY A 490 10.35 27.51 -6.39
C GLY A 490 11.09 26.39 -5.62
N SER A 491 10.54 25.91 -4.50
CA SER A 491 11.12 24.85 -3.65
C SER A 491 10.90 23.42 -4.17
N ARG A 492 10.14 23.23 -5.25
CA ARG A 492 9.94 21.92 -5.88
C ARG A 492 11.05 21.58 -6.87
N VAL A 493 11.63 20.39 -6.68
CA VAL A 493 12.69 19.84 -7.52
C VAL A 493 12.16 18.63 -8.24
N TYR A 494 12.32 18.62 -9.56
CA TYR A 494 11.99 17.49 -10.40
C TYR A 494 13.29 16.73 -10.72
N PHE A 495 13.24 15.42 -10.65
CA PHE A 495 14.37 14.55 -10.89
C PHE A 495 13.91 13.24 -11.53
N GLY A 496 14.83 12.52 -12.15
CA GLY A 496 14.51 11.23 -12.72
C GLY A 496 15.71 10.28 -12.80
N VAL A 497 15.42 9.02 -13.10
CA VAL A 497 16.41 7.94 -13.28
C VAL A 497 16.04 7.13 -14.52
N ALA A 498 17.00 6.88 -15.42
CA ALA A 498 16.78 6.03 -16.59
C ALA A 498 17.02 4.55 -16.27
N ARG A 499 16.27 3.64 -16.90
CA ARG A 499 16.52 2.20 -16.94
C ARG A 499 17.71 1.97 -17.86
N ALA A 500 18.89 1.90 -17.27
CA ALA A 500 20.11 1.49 -17.96
C ALA A 500 20.67 0.26 -17.25
N ASP A 501 21.22 -0.68 -18.02
CA ASP A 501 21.70 -2.00 -17.56
C ASP A 501 22.91 -1.97 -16.61
N GLN A 502 23.32 -0.79 -16.11
CA GLN A 502 24.44 -0.65 -15.19
C GLN A 502 24.11 0.28 -14.04
N LEU A 503 24.32 -0.24 -12.83
CA LEU A 503 24.30 0.51 -11.59
C LEU A 503 25.13 1.80 -11.72
N MET A 504 24.73 2.78 -10.90
CA MET A 504 25.48 3.96 -10.45
C MET A 504 26.91 3.61 -10.02
N SER A 505 27.77 3.27 -10.99
CA SER A 505 29.19 3.10 -10.77
C SER A 505 29.75 4.48 -10.44
N PRO A 506 30.81 4.57 -9.61
CA PRO A 506 31.55 5.82 -9.50
C PRO A 506 31.88 6.31 -10.92
N LEU A 507 31.52 7.56 -11.22
CA LEU A 507 31.85 8.20 -12.49
C LEU A 507 33.38 8.26 -12.64
N ILE A 508 34.12 8.27 -11.52
CA ILE A 508 35.57 8.16 -11.46
C ILE A 508 35.96 7.33 -10.21
N ASP A 509 36.58 6.16 -10.41
CA ASP A 509 37.33 5.47 -9.36
C ASP A 509 38.80 5.90 -9.47
N ASN A 510 39.33 6.58 -8.46
CA ASN A 510 40.65 7.21 -8.46
C ASN A 510 41.83 6.21 -8.35
N ALA A 511 41.67 4.97 -8.83
CA ALA A 511 42.71 3.95 -8.76
C ALA A 511 43.09 3.28 -10.10
N GLN A 512 42.34 3.46 -11.20
CA GLN A 512 42.75 2.96 -12.53
C GLN A 512 42.31 3.91 -13.65
N GLN A 513 43.22 4.82 -13.99
CA GLN A 513 42.96 6.01 -14.80
C GLN A 513 43.04 5.78 -16.34
N ALA A 514 42.92 4.55 -16.84
CA ALA A 514 43.14 4.29 -18.27
C ALA A 514 42.21 3.25 -18.95
N GLU A 515 41.48 2.42 -18.20
CA GLU A 515 40.59 1.37 -18.79
C GLU A 515 39.09 1.58 -18.49
N SER A 516 38.72 2.64 -17.75
CA SER A 516 37.39 2.85 -17.17
C SER A 516 36.49 3.85 -17.93
N GLU A 517 37.03 4.63 -18.89
CA GLU A 517 36.27 5.65 -19.64
C GLU A 517 35.14 5.07 -20.51
N HIS A 518 35.19 3.78 -20.84
CA HIS A 518 34.14 3.08 -21.60
C HIS A 518 33.00 2.49 -20.73
N ARG A 519 33.06 2.57 -19.39
CA ARG A 519 32.06 1.96 -18.48
C ARG A 519 31.19 2.96 -17.71
N CYS A 520 31.40 4.26 -17.86
CA CYS A 520 30.60 5.27 -17.17
C CYS A 520 29.40 5.70 -18.02
N SER A 521 28.19 5.42 -17.53
CA SER A 521 26.93 5.85 -18.15
C SER A 521 26.19 6.87 -17.27
N MET A 522 25.49 7.82 -17.91
CA MET A 522 24.64 8.81 -17.26
C MET A 522 23.31 8.89 -18.02
N LEU A 523 22.20 8.64 -17.31
CA LEU A 523 20.84 8.64 -17.87
C LEU A 523 20.70 7.76 -19.13
N GLY A 524 21.30 6.56 -19.14
CA GLY A 524 21.17 5.59 -20.24
C GLY A 524 22.11 5.78 -21.44
N GLN A 525 23.07 6.69 -21.36
CA GLN A 525 24.07 6.94 -22.41
C GLN A 525 25.49 7.07 -21.82
N SER A 526 26.54 6.90 -22.62
CA SER A 526 27.91 7.15 -22.13
C SER A 526 28.07 8.61 -21.70
N VAL A 527 28.87 8.87 -20.66
CA VAL A 527 29.13 10.23 -20.16
C VAL A 527 29.61 11.17 -21.27
N ASN A 528 30.46 10.66 -22.17
CA ASN A 528 30.96 11.42 -23.33
C ASN A 528 29.83 11.79 -24.30
N ASN A 529 28.93 10.84 -24.63
CA ASN A 529 27.78 11.13 -25.49
C ASN A 529 26.83 12.13 -24.83
N PHE A 530 26.61 11.99 -23.52
CA PHE A 530 25.82 12.97 -22.77
C PHE A 530 26.43 14.37 -22.87
N CYS A 531 27.73 14.53 -22.59
CA CYS A 531 28.42 15.82 -22.61
C CYS A 531 28.45 16.43 -24.01
N LEU A 532 28.72 15.62 -25.05
CA LEU A 532 28.71 16.08 -26.44
C LEU A 532 27.33 16.59 -26.87
N ARG A 533 26.26 15.86 -26.54
CA ARG A 533 24.88 16.21 -26.89
C ARG A 533 24.37 17.44 -26.14
N THR A 534 24.65 17.52 -24.85
CA THR A 534 24.18 18.62 -23.98
C THR A 534 25.09 19.85 -24.08
N GLY A 535 26.33 19.70 -24.56
CA GLY A 535 27.33 20.76 -24.51
C GLY A 535 27.77 21.10 -23.07
N LEU A 536 27.54 20.22 -22.10
CA LEU A 536 27.99 20.34 -20.71
C LEU A 536 29.37 19.70 -20.54
N LYS A 537 30.24 20.31 -19.73
CA LYS A 537 31.53 19.73 -19.33
C LYS A 537 31.37 18.92 -18.05
N LEU A 538 32.13 17.83 -17.92
CA LEU A 538 32.11 16.98 -16.71
C LEU A 538 32.38 17.77 -15.42
N ALA A 539 33.29 18.74 -15.47
CA ALA A 539 33.60 19.63 -14.34
C ALA A 539 32.42 20.54 -13.92
N GLU A 540 31.44 20.78 -14.78
CA GLU A 540 30.25 21.59 -14.44
C GLU A 540 29.22 20.80 -13.61
N LEU A 541 29.39 19.48 -13.51
CA LEU A 541 28.50 18.56 -12.79
C LEU A 541 28.88 18.40 -11.30
N PHE A 542 30.09 18.83 -10.92
CA PHE A 542 30.66 18.70 -9.58
C PHE A 542 31.28 20.04 -9.13
N HIS A 543 31.44 20.28 -7.82
CA HIS A 543 32.06 21.50 -7.30
C HIS A 543 33.57 21.34 -7.10
N ASP A 544 34.35 22.41 -7.21
CA ASP A 544 35.80 22.40 -6.90
C ASP A 544 36.13 21.92 -5.47
N ASN A 545 35.21 22.12 -4.51
CA ASN A 545 35.35 21.65 -3.12
C ASN A 545 34.99 20.15 -2.93
N ASP A 546 34.46 19.48 -3.95
CA ASP A 546 34.07 18.06 -3.90
C ASP A 546 35.25 17.11 -4.14
N SER A 547 36.49 17.61 -4.15
CA SER A 547 37.71 16.80 -4.34
C SER A 547 37.89 15.66 -3.32
N LYS A 548 37.14 15.68 -2.21
CA LYS A 548 37.12 14.64 -1.18
C LYS A 548 35.94 13.66 -1.30
N LEU A 549 34.94 13.94 -2.14
CA LEU A 549 33.76 13.11 -2.32
C LEU A 549 33.92 12.20 -3.55
N PRO A 550 33.35 10.99 -3.55
CA PRO A 550 33.36 10.13 -4.72
C PRO A 550 32.54 10.80 -5.83
N GLN A 551 33.16 11.03 -6.99
CA GLN A 551 32.49 11.56 -8.17
C GLN A 551 31.60 10.46 -8.74
N CYS A 552 30.31 10.54 -8.44
CA CYS A 552 29.29 9.59 -8.88
C CYS A 552 27.96 10.31 -9.07
N LEU A 553 26.98 9.65 -9.72
CA LEU A 553 25.68 10.26 -10.01
C LEU A 553 24.91 10.67 -8.71
N TRP A 554 25.28 10.11 -7.55
CA TRP A 554 24.73 10.51 -6.23
C TRP A 554 25.08 11.96 -5.85
N HIS A 555 26.31 12.39 -6.13
CA HIS A 555 26.82 13.75 -5.85
C HIS A 555 26.76 14.68 -7.07
N CYS A 556 26.30 14.18 -8.22
CA CYS A 556 26.21 14.92 -9.46
C CYS A 556 25.06 15.94 -9.44
N ARG A 557 25.35 17.23 -9.60
CA ARG A 557 24.36 18.32 -9.51
C ARG A 557 23.60 18.53 -10.81
N LEU A 558 22.68 17.62 -11.10
CA LEU A 558 21.86 17.65 -12.33
C LEU A 558 20.56 18.45 -12.20
N PHE A 559 19.95 18.44 -11.01
CA PHE A 559 18.55 18.80 -10.86
C PHE A 559 18.39 20.28 -10.52
N PRO A 560 17.80 21.10 -11.40
CA PRO A 560 17.68 22.53 -11.18
C PRO A 560 16.66 22.85 -10.08
N VAL A 561 16.98 23.88 -9.29
CA VAL A 561 16.08 24.51 -8.31
C VAL A 561 15.93 25.95 -8.72
N THR A 562 14.71 26.32 -9.10
CA THR A 562 14.44 27.60 -9.73
C THR A 562 13.13 28.17 -9.20
N GLY A 563 13.04 29.50 -9.16
CA GLY A 563 11.75 30.21 -9.10
C GLY A 563 11.04 30.27 -10.46
N ALA A 564 11.48 29.46 -11.42
CA ALA A 564 10.92 29.35 -12.77
C ALA A 564 9.71 28.40 -12.76
N SER A 565 8.86 28.46 -13.78
CA SER A 565 7.63 27.66 -13.81
C SER A 565 7.93 26.16 -13.89
N ASP A 566 7.01 25.32 -13.43
CA ASP A 566 7.18 23.86 -13.48
C ASP A 566 7.38 23.35 -14.93
N GLU A 567 6.83 24.05 -15.93
CA GLU A 567 7.07 23.78 -17.34
C GLU A 567 8.55 23.93 -17.73
N GLU A 568 9.24 24.97 -17.27
CA GLU A 568 10.66 25.20 -17.58
C GLU A 568 11.54 24.11 -16.95
N LYS A 569 11.20 23.65 -15.74
CA LYS A 569 11.89 22.54 -15.07
C LYS A 569 11.71 21.22 -15.84
N LEU A 570 10.49 20.94 -16.31
CA LEU A 570 10.18 19.76 -17.13
C LEU A 570 10.85 19.82 -18.50
N GLU A 571 10.97 20.99 -19.12
CA GLU A 571 11.71 21.19 -20.38
C GLU A 571 13.21 20.89 -20.22
N ILE A 572 13.83 21.37 -19.13
CA ILE A 572 15.23 21.05 -18.81
C ILE A 572 15.41 19.54 -18.61
N LEU A 573 14.50 18.88 -17.89
CA LEU A 573 14.57 17.43 -17.71
C LEU A 573 14.39 16.67 -19.03
N ALA A 574 13.42 17.06 -19.86
CA ALA A 574 13.24 16.43 -21.18
C ALA A 574 14.49 16.57 -22.06
N TRP A 575 15.17 17.70 -21.98
CA TRP A 575 16.46 17.91 -22.62
C TRP A 575 17.56 17.01 -22.03
N LEU A 576 17.64 16.86 -20.71
CA LEU A 576 18.59 15.95 -20.06
C LEU A 576 18.34 14.48 -20.44
N PHE A 577 17.08 14.05 -20.59
CA PHE A 577 16.64 12.67 -20.84
C PHE A 577 16.49 12.25 -22.31
N ASN A 578 16.70 13.16 -23.29
CA ASN A 578 16.79 12.89 -24.74
C ASN A 578 15.52 13.13 -25.58
N CYS A 579 15.02 14.38 -25.64
CA CYS A 579 13.93 14.75 -26.56
C CYS A 579 14.27 14.39 -28.04
N PRO A 580 13.51 13.47 -28.67
CA PRO A 580 13.67 13.11 -30.07
C PRO A 580 12.79 14.05 -30.89
N ASP A 581 13.35 15.14 -31.40
CA ASP A 581 12.83 15.86 -32.56
C ASP A 581 13.90 16.87 -33.04
N GLY A 582 14.67 16.47 -34.05
CA GLY A 582 15.57 17.35 -34.80
C GLY A 582 17.05 17.15 -34.48
N ASP A 583 17.81 16.77 -35.51
CA ASP A 583 19.27 16.81 -35.65
C ASP A 583 20.04 17.34 -34.45
N GLY A 584 20.67 16.42 -33.70
CA GLY A 584 21.91 16.47 -32.89
C GLY A 584 22.58 17.80 -32.48
N ALA A 585 21.89 18.93 -32.51
CA ALA A 585 22.38 20.25 -32.21
C ALA A 585 22.10 20.49 -30.73
N SER A 586 23.16 20.75 -29.99
CA SER A 586 23.11 21.42 -28.70
C SER A 586 22.00 22.48 -28.72
N GLN A 587 21.05 22.43 -27.77
CA GLN A 587 20.09 23.51 -27.54
C GLN A 587 20.75 24.53 -26.59
N PRO A 588 21.51 25.53 -27.11
CA PRO A 588 22.31 26.41 -26.26
C PRO A 588 21.46 27.18 -25.25
N ASP A 589 20.19 27.45 -25.59
CA ASP A 589 19.26 28.19 -24.73
C ASP A 589 18.92 27.41 -23.45
N LEU A 590 18.69 26.09 -23.55
CA LEU A 590 18.39 25.23 -22.39
C LEU A 590 19.66 24.90 -21.59
N ALA A 591 20.80 24.72 -22.26
CA ALA A 591 22.08 24.57 -21.56
C ALA A 591 22.47 25.85 -20.80
N ALA A 592 22.23 27.03 -21.38
CA ALA A 592 22.44 28.32 -20.72
C ALA A 592 21.45 28.51 -19.56
N LEU A 593 20.19 28.12 -19.73
CA LEU A 593 19.19 28.13 -18.66
C LEU A 593 19.63 27.23 -17.50
N TRP A 594 20.00 25.97 -17.78
CA TRP A 594 20.50 25.02 -16.79
C TRP A 594 21.70 25.55 -16.00
N ARG A 595 22.66 26.21 -16.69
CA ARG A 595 23.84 26.83 -16.06
C ARG A 595 23.47 27.97 -15.10
N ARG A 596 22.42 28.74 -15.41
CA ARG A 596 21.93 29.85 -14.58
C ARG A 596 21.15 29.38 -13.34
N CYS A 597 20.62 28.16 -13.36
CA CYS A 597 19.87 27.60 -12.24
C CYS A 597 20.81 27.21 -11.10
N ARG A 598 20.33 27.34 -9.84
CA ARG A 598 20.89 26.57 -8.73
C ARG A 598 20.64 25.09 -9.02
N ARG A 599 21.58 24.20 -8.71
CA ARG A 599 21.46 22.77 -9.01
C ARG A 599 21.76 21.93 -7.78
N LEU A 600 20.96 20.90 -7.59
CA LEU A 600 21.12 19.93 -6.51
C LEU A 600 21.51 18.57 -7.08
N SER A 601 22.30 17.86 -6.30
CA SER A 601 22.54 16.43 -6.47
C SER A 601 21.45 15.61 -5.79
N MET A 602 21.44 14.29 -6.02
CA MET A 602 20.51 13.42 -5.31
C MET A 602 20.81 13.41 -3.79
N ALA A 603 22.08 13.49 -3.41
CA ALA A 603 22.50 13.67 -2.03
C ALA A 603 21.93 14.96 -1.42
N ASP A 604 22.03 16.07 -2.16
CA ASP A 604 21.46 17.35 -1.72
C ASP A 604 19.93 17.28 -1.60
N ILE A 605 19.24 16.62 -2.54
CA ILE A 605 17.78 16.44 -2.49
C ILE A 605 17.41 15.68 -1.22
N VAL A 606 17.95 14.47 -1.00
CA VAL A 606 17.62 13.62 0.16
C VAL A 606 17.93 14.31 1.48
N ALA A 607 19.04 15.05 1.58
CA ALA A 607 19.40 15.78 2.79
C ALA A 607 18.46 16.96 3.10
N ASN A 608 17.76 17.51 2.10
CA ASN A 608 16.98 18.73 2.24
C ASN A 608 15.47 18.54 1.98
N VAL A 609 14.96 17.32 1.77
CA VAL A 609 13.52 17.11 1.53
C VAL A 609 12.68 17.62 2.70
N ASP A 610 11.66 18.42 2.38
CA ASP A 610 10.60 18.79 3.32
C ASP A 610 9.57 17.67 3.39
N ILE A 611 9.86 16.68 4.22
CA ILE A 611 9.03 15.47 4.31
C ILE A 611 7.58 15.80 4.68
N ASP A 612 7.37 16.65 5.69
CA ASP A 612 6.03 16.97 6.19
C ASP A 612 5.21 17.70 5.12
N SER A 613 5.82 18.67 4.44
CA SER A 613 5.14 19.38 3.36
C SER A 613 4.87 18.48 2.16
N GLU A 614 5.78 17.57 1.82
CA GLU A 614 5.62 16.63 0.71
C GLU A 614 4.49 15.63 0.99
N LEU A 615 4.46 15.03 2.19
CA LEU A 615 3.38 14.11 2.59
C LEU A 615 2.02 14.80 2.66
N THR A 616 1.98 16.04 3.16
CA THR A 616 0.76 16.86 3.16
C THR A 616 0.27 17.12 1.74
N HIS A 617 1.19 17.41 0.82
CA HIS A 617 0.84 17.59 -0.59
C HIS A 617 0.33 16.30 -1.23
N ARG A 618 1.05 15.17 -1.09
CA ARG A 618 0.61 13.86 -1.61
C ARG A 618 -0.78 13.50 -1.09
N ARG A 619 -1.06 13.79 0.18
CA ARG A 619 -2.37 13.62 0.81
C ARG A 619 -3.45 14.51 0.16
N SER A 620 -3.17 15.79 -0.08
CA SER A 620 -4.10 16.72 -0.75
C SER A 620 -4.42 16.30 -2.19
N VAL A 621 -3.42 15.79 -2.91
CA VAL A 621 -3.59 15.26 -4.27
C VAL A 621 -4.45 14.00 -4.24
N ALA A 622 -4.18 13.06 -3.33
CA ALA A 622 -4.97 11.84 -3.17
C ALA A 622 -6.44 12.13 -2.83
N GLN A 623 -6.69 13.10 -1.96
CA GLN A 623 -8.03 13.57 -1.61
C GLN A 623 -8.80 14.09 -2.83
N SER A 624 -8.16 14.90 -3.65
CA SER A 624 -8.78 15.51 -4.82
C SER A 624 -9.04 14.47 -5.92
N ALA A 625 -8.10 13.54 -6.12
CA ALA A 625 -8.25 12.40 -7.01
C ALA A 625 -9.43 11.50 -6.58
N LEU A 626 -9.54 11.24 -5.28
CA LEU A 626 -10.66 10.49 -4.69
C LEU A 626 -12.00 11.16 -4.98
N VAL A 627 -12.13 12.46 -4.71
CA VAL A 627 -13.37 13.22 -4.96
C VAL A 627 -13.78 13.14 -6.44
N ARG A 628 -12.82 13.28 -7.36
CA ARG A 628 -13.07 13.21 -8.81
C ARG A 628 -13.50 11.81 -9.25
N ALA A 629 -12.76 10.79 -8.82
CA ALA A 629 -13.05 9.40 -9.16
C ALA A 629 -14.42 8.98 -8.62
N LEU A 630 -14.72 9.30 -7.36
CA LEU A 630 -16.03 9.02 -6.77
C LEU A 630 -17.14 9.74 -7.53
N SER A 631 -16.93 11.00 -7.91
CA SER A 631 -17.90 11.75 -8.72
C SER A 631 -18.11 11.13 -10.09
N ALA A 632 -17.06 10.65 -10.75
CA ALA A 632 -17.16 9.96 -12.04
C ALA A 632 -17.92 8.63 -11.89
N THR A 633 -17.59 7.83 -10.88
CA THR A 633 -18.23 6.53 -10.62
C THR A 633 -19.71 6.68 -10.28
N LEU A 634 -20.08 7.68 -9.47
CA LEU A 634 -21.47 7.91 -9.09
C LEU A 634 -22.31 8.49 -10.25
N ARG A 635 -21.71 9.21 -11.21
CA ARG A 635 -22.39 9.78 -12.40
C ARG A 635 -22.79 8.73 -13.43
N HIS A 636 -21.96 7.72 -13.68
CA HIS A 636 -22.23 6.76 -14.75
C HIS A 636 -23.17 5.65 -14.27
N SER A 637 -24.24 5.41 -15.03
CA SER A 637 -25.09 4.23 -14.88
C SER A 637 -24.47 3.14 -15.75
N SER A 638 -23.94 2.06 -15.19
CA SER A 638 -23.45 0.92 -15.97
C SER A 638 -24.64 0.18 -16.59
N GLY A 639 -25.18 0.73 -17.69
CA GLY A 639 -26.14 0.05 -18.58
C GLY A 639 -25.47 -1.02 -19.47
N THR A 640 -24.16 -1.20 -19.36
CA THR A 640 -23.42 -2.31 -19.97
C THR A 640 -23.25 -3.42 -18.96
N ARG A 641 -23.57 -4.65 -19.38
CA ARG A 641 -23.44 -5.93 -18.64
C ARG A 641 -22.05 -6.25 -18.06
N SER A 642 -21.11 -5.32 -18.09
CA SER A 642 -19.90 -5.36 -17.28
C SER A 642 -20.32 -5.23 -15.81
N SER A 643 -20.06 -6.28 -15.05
CA SER A 643 -20.26 -6.52 -13.61
C SER A 643 -19.68 -5.47 -12.63
N GLY A 644 -19.39 -4.24 -13.10
CA GLY A 644 -18.84 -3.14 -12.32
C GLY A 644 -19.88 -2.45 -11.43
N GLY A 645 -20.32 -3.15 -10.38
CA GLY A 645 -20.86 -2.48 -9.20
C GLY A 645 -19.77 -1.67 -8.51
N VAL A 646 -20.15 -0.64 -7.74
CA VAL A 646 -19.22 0.09 -6.88
C VAL A 646 -18.94 -0.75 -5.62
N SER A 647 -18.27 -1.89 -5.79
CA SER A 647 -17.73 -2.66 -4.67
C SER A 647 -16.65 -1.80 -3.97
N GLY A 648 -16.71 -1.71 -2.64
CA GLY A 648 -15.65 -1.06 -1.85
C GLY A 648 -15.97 0.32 -1.27
N LEU A 649 -17.11 0.97 -1.57
CA LEU A 649 -17.39 2.33 -1.02
C LEU A 649 -17.29 2.43 0.51
N ARG A 650 -17.61 1.35 1.24
CA ARG A 650 -17.46 1.32 2.71
C ARG A 650 -15.99 1.40 3.13
N SER A 651 -15.13 0.58 2.53
CA SER A 651 -13.68 0.58 2.77
C SER A 651 -13.07 1.92 2.35
N LEU A 652 -13.47 2.43 1.19
CA LEU A 652 -13.08 3.73 0.69
C LEU A 652 -13.45 4.87 1.65
N PHE A 653 -14.70 4.92 2.10
CA PHE A 653 -15.11 5.94 3.07
C PHE A 653 -14.42 5.74 4.42
N GLY A 654 -14.10 4.50 4.80
CA GLY A 654 -13.28 4.20 5.97
C GLY A 654 -11.91 4.88 5.88
N LEU A 655 -11.22 4.71 4.74
CA LEU A 655 -9.96 5.39 4.46
C LEU A 655 -10.13 6.90 4.39
N ALA A 656 -11.14 7.39 3.67
CA ALA A 656 -11.39 8.82 3.52
C ALA A 656 -11.59 9.48 4.90
N VAL A 657 -12.38 8.88 5.78
CA VAL A 657 -12.59 9.36 7.15
C VAL A 657 -11.31 9.27 7.97
N ALA A 658 -10.57 8.16 7.90
CA ALA A 658 -9.29 7.99 8.61
C ALA A 658 -8.21 8.99 8.15
N HIS A 659 -8.22 9.38 6.87
CA HIS A 659 -7.35 10.42 6.32
C HIS A 659 -7.86 11.85 6.60
N GLY A 660 -9.06 12.03 7.15
CA GLY A 660 -9.70 13.34 7.35
C GLY A 660 -10.20 14.00 6.06
N PHE A 661 -10.55 13.21 5.05
CA PHE A 661 -11.04 13.68 3.75
C PHE A 661 -12.54 13.94 3.70
N ASP A 662 -13.24 13.65 4.78
CA ASP A 662 -14.68 13.82 4.91
C ASP A 662 -15.13 15.28 4.78
N SER A 663 -14.33 16.25 5.26
CA SER A 663 -14.63 17.69 5.16
C SER A 663 -14.83 18.18 3.71
N PRO A 664 -13.95 17.89 2.73
CA PRO A 664 -14.21 18.23 1.33
C PRO A 664 -15.07 17.23 0.57
N LEU A 665 -15.17 15.97 1.02
CA LEU A 665 -15.95 14.94 0.33
C LEU A 665 -17.45 15.19 0.40
N LEU A 666 -17.98 15.59 1.57
CA LEU A 666 -19.41 15.88 1.74
C LEU A 666 -19.90 17.03 0.82
N PRO A 667 -19.27 18.22 0.79
CA PRO A 667 -19.64 19.30 -0.14
C PRO A 667 -19.54 18.91 -1.61
N ALA A 668 -18.55 18.09 -1.98
CA ALA A 668 -18.39 17.61 -3.35
C ALA A 668 -19.54 16.67 -3.75
N LEU A 669 -19.98 15.79 -2.85
CA LEU A 669 -21.14 14.93 -3.04
C LEU A 669 -22.44 15.74 -3.11
N ASP A 670 -22.60 16.77 -2.27
CA ASP A 670 -23.76 17.67 -2.35
C ASP A 670 -23.82 18.40 -3.70
N SER A 671 -22.68 18.95 -4.13
CA SER A 671 -22.55 19.63 -5.42
C SER A 671 -22.85 18.68 -6.59
N LEU A 672 -22.45 17.41 -6.46
CA LEU A 672 -22.78 16.39 -7.45
C LEU A 672 -24.28 16.06 -7.47
N ALA A 673 -24.90 15.89 -6.30
CA ALA A 673 -26.34 15.64 -6.20
C ALA A 673 -27.16 16.79 -6.82
N LEU A 674 -26.76 18.05 -6.57
CA LEU A 674 -27.39 19.24 -7.13
C LEU A 674 -27.23 19.34 -8.65
N ARG A 675 -26.03 19.04 -9.19
CA ARG A 675 -25.81 19.02 -10.64
C ARG A 675 -26.68 17.95 -11.33
N LEU A 676 -26.69 16.73 -10.80
CA LEU A 676 -27.51 15.64 -11.34
C LEU A 676 -29.01 15.96 -11.28
N ALA A 677 -29.46 16.65 -10.23
CA ALA A 677 -30.83 17.11 -10.11
C ALA A 677 -31.18 18.21 -11.15
N ALA A 678 -30.22 19.05 -11.53
CA ALA A 678 -30.40 20.11 -12.53
C ALA A 678 -30.34 19.59 -13.98
N GLU A 679 -29.55 18.55 -14.23
CA GLU A 679 -29.36 17.94 -15.57
C GLU A 679 -30.61 17.21 -16.09
N GLY A 680 -31.52 16.77 -15.20
CA GLY A 680 -32.69 15.98 -15.58
C GLY A 680 -33.99 16.49 -14.96
N GLY A 681 -34.61 17.49 -15.59
CA GLY A 681 -35.96 17.94 -15.27
C GLY A 681 -37.02 16.89 -15.64
N GLY A 682 -37.20 15.87 -14.78
CA GLY A 682 -38.33 14.92 -14.84
C GLY A 682 -37.98 13.46 -15.16
N ASP A 683 -36.77 13.18 -15.65
CA ASP A 683 -36.31 11.84 -16.06
C ASP A 683 -36.09 10.91 -14.84
N GLY A 684 -36.61 9.68 -14.92
CA GLY A 684 -36.42 8.64 -13.91
C GLY A 684 -34.95 8.26 -13.70
N ILE A 685 -34.11 8.41 -14.74
CA ILE A 685 -32.67 8.12 -14.66
C ILE A 685 -31.94 9.14 -13.78
N ALA A 686 -32.27 10.44 -13.90
CA ALA A 686 -31.66 11.49 -13.08
C ALA A 686 -32.00 11.31 -11.60
N ARG A 687 -33.26 10.96 -11.28
CA ARG A 687 -33.68 10.64 -9.90
C ARG A 687 -32.91 9.45 -9.31
N ALA A 688 -32.71 8.39 -10.09
CA ALA A 688 -31.93 7.23 -9.66
C ALA A 688 -30.46 7.60 -9.37
N ARG A 689 -29.82 8.39 -10.25
CA ARG A 689 -28.45 8.87 -10.03
C ARG A 689 -28.33 9.74 -8.77
N SER A 690 -29.25 10.67 -8.55
CA SER A 690 -29.28 11.46 -7.32
C SER A 690 -29.53 10.60 -6.07
N ALA A 691 -30.37 9.57 -6.16
CA ALA A 691 -30.60 8.62 -5.07
C ALA A 691 -29.31 7.88 -4.68
N ARG A 692 -28.50 7.48 -5.66
CA ARG A 692 -27.20 6.85 -5.44
C ARG A 692 -26.22 7.75 -4.68
N VAL A 693 -26.17 9.03 -5.05
CA VAL A 693 -25.33 10.01 -4.33
C VAL A 693 -25.81 10.20 -2.88
N LEU A 694 -27.13 10.26 -2.65
CA LEU A 694 -27.68 10.35 -1.29
C LEU A 694 -27.39 9.11 -0.45
N ALA A 695 -27.48 7.91 -1.04
CA ALA A 695 -27.10 6.67 -0.37
C ALA A 695 -25.60 6.65 -0.03
N ALA A 696 -24.75 7.16 -0.92
CA ALA A 696 -23.32 7.31 -0.69
C ALA A 696 -23.02 8.31 0.45
N ILE A 697 -23.73 9.45 0.52
CA ILE A 697 -23.63 10.38 1.64
C ILE A 697 -24.06 9.70 2.94
N GLY A 698 -25.18 8.96 2.94
CA GLY A 698 -25.61 8.19 4.10
C GLY A 698 -24.57 7.18 4.56
N LEU A 699 -23.90 6.50 3.63
CA LEU A 699 -22.81 5.59 3.93
C LEU A 699 -21.61 6.30 4.54
N LEU A 700 -21.17 7.42 3.97
CA LEU A 700 -20.09 8.24 4.52
C LEU A 700 -20.41 8.72 5.95
N LEU A 701 -21.63 9.19 6.21
CA LEU A 701 -22.07 9.63 7.53
C LEU A 701 -22.08 8.49 8.55
N GLY A 702 -22.56 7.30 8.14
CA GLY A 702 -22.50 6.10 8.97
C GLY A 702 -21.06 5.71 9.30
N THR A 703 -20.16 5.79 8.32
CA THR A 703 -18.73 5.53 8.50
C THR A 703 -18.07 6.55 9.43
N GLN A 704 -18.36 7.84 9.28
CA GLN A 704 -17.88 8.91 10.17
C GLN A 704 -18.34 8.69 11.62
N ALA A 705 -19.59 8.27 11.82
CA ALA A 705 -20.15 8.00 13.14
C ALA A 705 -19.47 6.79 13.83
N GLY A 706 -19.05 5.80 13.05
CA GLY A 706 -18.40 4.57 13.53
C GLY A 706 -19.23 3.84 14.59
N SER A 707 -18.55 3.11 15.48
CA SER A 707 -19.20 2.38 16.59
C SER A 707 -19.90 3.29 17.61
N ARG A 708 -19.50 4.56 17.70
CA ARG A 708 -20.08 5.55 18.63
C ARG A 708 -21.43 6.09 18.15
N GLY A 709 -21.80 5.86 16.90
CA GLY A 709 -23.07 6.31 16.32
C GLY A 709 -24.29 5.49 16.69
N GLY A 710 -24.09 4.28 17.24
CA GLY A 710 -25.15 3.29 17.39
C GLY A 710 -25.58 2.65 16.07
N LEU A 711 -26.73 1.98 16.06
CA LEU A 711 -27.20 1.25 14.87
C LEU A 711 -27.75 2.19 13.79
N ARG A 712 -27.64 1.79 12.53
CA ARG A 712 -28.24 2.50 11.39
C ARG A 712 -29.69 2.05 11.14
N SER A 713 -30.48 1.88 12.20
CA SER A 713 -31.86 1.38 12.17
C SER A 713 -32.86 2.35 12.83
N GLY A 714 -34.12 2.34 12.36
CA GLY A 714 -35.22 3.13 12.94
C GLY A 714 -35.87 4.13 11.97
N PRO A 715 -36.97 4.78 12.38
CA PRO A 715 -37.76 5.65 11.50
C PRO A 715 -37.01 6.95 11.18
N ALA A 716 -37.15 7.42 9.94
CA ALA A 716 -36.56 8.66 9.43
C ALA A 716 -37.53 9.87 9.53
N ASP A 717 -38.37 9.91 10.56
CA ASP A 717 -39.50 10.84 10.72
C ASP A 717 -39.23 12.03 11.65
N ASN A 718 -37.99 12.53 11.64
CA ASN A 718 -37.64 13.70 12.44
C ASN A 718 -38.30 14.96 11.84
N ARG A 719 -39.09 15.68 12.65
CA ARG A 719 -39.80 16.90 12.23
C ARG A 719 -38.90 17.99 11.63
N ARG A 720 -37.62 18.03 11.99
CA ARG A 720 -36.67 19.00 11.40
C ARG A 720 -36.35 18.67 9.94
N TRP A 721 -36.36 17.39 9.58
CA TRP A 721 -36.03 16.89 8.25
C TRP A 721 -37.26 16.78 7.33
N SER A 722 -38.48 16.83 7.89
CA SER A 722 -39.72 16.62 7.12
C SER A 722 -39.93 17.65 6.02
N GLY A 723 -39.52 18.91 6.21
CA GLY A 723 -39.60 19.94 5.17
C GLY A 723 -38.76 19.57 3.95
N ALA A 724 -37.46 19.32 4.15
CA ALA A 724 -36.54 18.93 3.08
C ALA A 724 -36.95 17.61 2.39
N LEU A 725 -37.42 16.62 3.15
CA LEU A 725 -37.93 15.36 2.59
C LEU A 725 -39.23 15.56 1.78
N SER A 726 -40.10 16.47 2.21
CA SER A 726 -41.31 16.84 1.47
C SER A 726 -40.96 17.51 0.14
N ASP A 727 -39.97 18.42 0.14
CA ASP A 727 -39.49 19.08 -1.08
C ASP A 727 -38.93 18.04 -2.08
N ILE A 728 -38.16 17.06 -1.61
CA ILE A 728 -37.67 15.94 -2.43
C ILE A 728 -38.84 15.14 -3.00
N SER A 729 -39.83 14.79 -2.17
CA SER A 729 -41.01 14.03 -2.62
C SER A 729 -41.87 14.80 -3.61
N ALA A 730 -41.91 16.14 -3.53
CA ALA A 730 -42.63 17.02 -4.44
C ALA A 730 -41.85 17.30 -5.74
N GLY A 731 -40.64 16.79 -5.88
CA GLY A 731 -39.77 17.04 -7.04
C GLY A 731 -39.01 18.37 -7.01
N GLN A 732 -39.07 19.12 -5.90
CA GLN A 732 -38.27 20.32 -5.66
C GLN A 732 -36.85 19.96 -5.20
N LEU A 733 -36.12 19.24 -6.05
CA LEU A 733 -34.87 18.57 -5.68
C LEU A 733 -33.81 19.54 -5.14
N SER A 734 -33.57 20.68 -5.80
CA SER A 734 -32.53 21.62 -5.35
C SER A 734 -32.79 22.20 -3.96
N ALA A 735 -34.04 22.54 -3.66
CA ALA A 735 -34.45 23.04 -2.34
C ALA A 735 -34.31 21.96 -1.27
N GLY A 736 -34.84 20.76 -1.55
CA GLY A 736 -34.76 19.63 -0.63
C GLY A 736 -33.32 19.20 -0.33
N LEU A 737 -32.48 19.03 -1.35
CA LEU A 737 -31.07 18.66 -1.20
C LEU A 737 -30.27 19.70 -0.40
N SER A 738 -30.50 20.99 -0.66
CA SER A 738 -29.83 22.06 0.09
C SER A 738 -30.29 22.09 1.56
N GLY A 739 -31.59 21.88 1.81
CA GLY A 739 -32.15 21.76 3.16
C GLY A 739 -31.55 20.59 3.95
N MET A 740 -31.40 19.42 3.31
CA MET A 740 -30.74 18.25 3.90
C MET A 740 -29.29 18.56 4.30
N ALA A 741 -28.52 19.20 3.41
CA ALA A 741 -27.11 19.54 3.67
C ALA A 741 -26.96 20.54 4.83
N ASN A 742 -27.82 21.55 4.90
CA ASN A 742 -27.84 22.53 6.00
C ASN A 742 -28.14 21.86 7.35
N LEU A 743 -29.17 21.01 7.41
CA LEU A 743 -29.52 20.27 8.64
C LEU A 743 -28.41 19.30 9.07
N ARG A 744 -27.76 18.64 8.09
CA ARG A 744 -26.60 17.77 8.35
C ARG A 744 -25.45 18.55 8.98
N ALA A 745 -25.16 19.76 8.51
CA ALA A 745 -24.08 20.59 9.04
C ALA A 745 -24.29 20.92 10.53
N GLU A 746 -25.54 21.18 10.95
CA GLU A 746 -25.86 21.37 12.37
C GLU A 746 -25.64 20.12 13.24
N TRP A 747 -25.64 18.93 12.63
CA TRP A 747 -25.55 17.64 13.30
C TRP A 747 -24.12 17.05 13.26
N ALA A 748 -23.17 17.75 12.64
CA ALA A 748 -21.82 17.25 12.35
C ALA A 748 -20.98 16.94 13.61
N GLY A 749 -21.26 17.61 14.74
CA GLY A 749 -20.45 17.51 15.96
C GLY A 749 -20.69 16.26 16.83
N ARG A 750 -21.65 15.39 16.49
CA ARG A 750 -22.03 14.24 17.34
C ARG A 750 -22.20 12.95 16.54
N PRO A 751 -21.47 11.86 16.87
CA PRO A 751 -21.57 10.58 16.17
C PRO A 751 -23.00 10.01 16.10
N ASP A 752 -23.77 10.10 17.18
CA ASP A 752 -25.15 9.58 17.21
C ASP A 752 -26.10 10.42 16.32
N LEU A 753 -25.85 11.72 16.17
CA LEU A 753 -26.58 12.58 15.24
C LEU A 753 -26.17 12.32 13.80
N LEU A 754 -24.88 12.11 13.51
CA LEU A 754 -24.39 11.69 12.19
C LEU A 754 -25.05 10.38 11.75
N MET A 755 -25.13 9.38 12.62
CA MET A 755 -25.80 8.11 12.34
C MET A 755 -27.30 8.28 12.07
N ARG A 756 -27.97 9.23 12.75
CA ARG A 756 -29.38 9.56 12.47
C ARG A 756 -29.54 10.34 11.17
N ALA A 757 -28.64 11.27 10.86
CA ALA A 757 -28.61 11.98 9.59
C ALA A 757 -28.46 10.99 8.42
N ALA A 758 -27.59 9.99 8.55
CA ALA A 758 -27.43 8.92 7.56
C ALA A 758 -28.78 8.27 7.18
N ARG A 759 -29.65 8.00 8.16
CA ARG A 759 -30.99 7.43 7.94
C ARG A 759 -31.91 8.36 7.15
N HIS A 760 -31.83 9.67 7.38
CA HIS A 760 -32.60 10.65 6.62
C HIS A 760 -32.12 10.73 5.16
N TYR A 761 -30.81 10.62 4.92
CA TYR A 761 -30.26 10.52 3.56
C TYR A 761 -30.70 9.23 2.85
N GLU A 762 -30.75 8.10 3.55
CA GLU A 762 -31.33 6.85 3.02
C GLU A 762 -32.81 7.00 2.68
N ARG A 763 -33.58 7.64 3.55
CA ARG A 763 -35.00 7.91 3.30
C ARG A 763 -35.18 8.79 2.06
N ALA A 764 -34.36 9.83 1.92
CA ALA A 764 -34.38 10.67 0.74
C ALA A 764 -34.04 9.89 -0.54
N ALA A 765 -33.04 9.00 -0.49
CA ALA A 765 -32.73 8.09 -1.60
C ALA A 765 -33.92 7.18 -1.95
N GLN A 766 -34.59 6.59 -0.95
CA GLN A 766 -35.79 5.76 -1.15
C GLN A 766 -36.93 6.54 -1.79
N LEU A 767 -37.16 7.80 -1.40
CA LEU A 767 -38.18 8.66 -2.00
C LEU A 767 -37.90 8.91 -3.49
N LEU A 768 -36.63 9.15 -3.85
CA LEU A 768 -36.22 9.33 -5.24
C LEU A 768 -36.38 8.06 -6.07
N VAL A 769 -35.95 6.90 -5.54
CA VAL A 769 -36.15 5.59 -6.19
C VAL A 769 -37.64 5.30 -6.38
N SER A 770 -38.45 5.52 -5.34
CA SER A 770 -39.91 5.33 -5.42
C SER A 770 -40.55 6.27 -6.44
N GLY A 771 -40.12 7.53 -6.50
CA GLY A 771 -40.57 8.50 -7.50
C GLY A 771 -40.20 8.09 -8.92
N ALA A 772 -38.99 7.58 -9.14
CA ALA A 772 -38.57 7.02 -10.42
C ALA A 772 -39.45 5.83 -10.82
N VAL A 773 -39.65 4.87 -9.91
CA VAL A 773 -40.51 3.69 -10.15
C VAL A 773 -41.92 4.06 -10.49
N ARG A 774 -42.53 4.99 -9.74
CA ARG A 774 -43.88 5.46 -10.04
C ARG A 774 -43.95 6.10 -11.43
N ALA A 775 -42.98 6.92 -11.80
CA ALA A 775 -42.96 7.56 -13.12
C ALA A 775 -42.95 6.51 -14.24
N SER A 776 -42.06 5.52 -14.18
CA SER A 776 -41.99 4.45 -15.20
C SER A 776 -43.24 3.57 -15.23
N CYS A 777 -43.80 3.21 -14.08
CA CYS A 777 -45.05 2.44 -14.06
C CYS A 777 -46.25 3.25 -14.60
N LEU A 778 -46.27 4.57 -14.40
CA LEU A 778 -47.32 5.44 -14.92
C LEU A 778 -47.23 5.59 -16.44
N ASP A 779 -46.01 5.69 -16.98
CA ASP A 779 -45.77 5.74 -18.42
C ASP A 779 -46.22 4.43 -19.09
N ASP A 780 -45.89 3.26 -18.51
CA ASP A 780 -46.40 1.96 -18.98
C ASP A 780 -47.94 1.87 -18.93
N GLN A 781 -48.56 2.40 -17.88
CA GLN A 781 -50.02 2.45 -17.77
C GLN A 781 -50.67 3.40 -18.78
N LEU A 782 -50.03 4.54 -19.06
CA LEU A 782 -50.49 5.51 -20.05
C LEU A 782 -50.29 5.00 -21.47
N ASP A 783 -49.21 4.28 -21.76
CA ASP A 783 -48.98 3.63 -23.05
C ASP A 783 -49.92 2.44 -23.27
N ALA A 784 -50.17 1.64 -22.22
CA ALA A 784 -51.23 0.64 -22.24
C ALA A 784 -52.61 1.29 -22.51
N ALA A 785 -52.94 2.40 -21.83
CA ALA A 785 -54.19 3.12 -22.04
C ALA A 785 -54.29 3.75 -23.44
N ARG A 786 -53.19 4.27 -24.00
CA ARG A 786 -53.12 4.83 -25.37
C ARG A 786 -53.21 3.75 -26.46
N SER A 787 -52.66 2.56 -26.21
CA SER A 787 -52.77 1.41 -27.11
C SER A 787 -54.22 0.88 -27.20
N VAL A 788 -55.02 1.10 -26.15
CA VAL A 788 -56.46 0.82 -26.12
C VAL A 788 -57.23 1.97 -26.78
N SER A 789 -57.08 2.10 -28.09
CA SER A 789 -57.85 3.03 -28.94
C SER A 789 -59.30 2.57 -29.22
N ARG A 790 -59.81 1.58 -28.47
CA ARG A 790 -61.21 1.18 -28.49
C ARG A 790 -61.92 1.73 -27.27
N PRO A 791 -63.14 2.30 -27.39
CA PRO A 791 -63.91 2.71 -26.24
C PRO A 791 -64.09 1.51 -25.32
N ILE A 792 -63.60 1.63 -24.08
CA ILE A 792 -63.85 0.66 -23.02
C ILE A 792 -65.35 0.69 -22.78
N ARG A 793 -66.10 -0.19 -23.45
CA ARG A 793 -67.43 -0.57 -22.96
C ARG A 793 -67.22 -1.09 -21.54
N PRO A 794 -68.08 -0.77 -20.55
CA PRO A 794 -67.97 -1.41 -19.24
C PRO A 794 -68.02 -2.92 -19.49
N ALA A 795 -66.89 -3.59 -19.31
CA ALA A 795 -66.76 -5.01 -19.61
C ALA A 795 -67.64 -5.87 -18.69
N VAL A 796 -68.14 -5.27 -17.60
CA VAL A 796 -68.97 -5.88 -16.57
C VAL A 796 -70.31 -5.15 -16.55
N PRO A 797 -71.43 -5.82 -16.92
CA PRO A 797 -72.77 -5.26 -16.77
C PRO A 797 -73.07 -4.92 -15.31
N ILE A 798 -73.92 -3.91 -15.09
CA ILE A 798 -74.38 -3.56 -13.73
C ILE A 798 -75.07 -4.79 -13.10
N GLY A 799 -74.79 -5.03 -11.82
CA GLY A 799 -75.23 -6.22 -11.08
C GLY A 799 -74.37 -7.46 -11.31
N HIS A 800 -73.32 -7.38 -12.13
CA HIS A 800 -72.36 -8.47 -12.33
C HIS A 800 -71.02 -8.15 -11.66
N GLY A 801 -70.35 -9.21 -11.21
CA GLY A 801 -69.03 -9.14 -10.58
C GLY A 801 -68.02 -10.01 -11.30
N VAL A 802 -66.76 -9.54 -11.35
CA VAL A 802 -65.62 -10.32 -11.83
C VAL A 802 -64.71 -10.60 -10.64
N THR A 803 -64.37 -11.87 -10.44
CA THR A 803 -63.40 -12.28 -9.43
C THR A 803 -62.12 -12.77 -10.11
N ALA A 804 -61.00 -12.14 -9.79
CA ALA A 804 -59.67 -12.57 -10.19
C ALA A 804 -58.98 -13.23 -8.99
N LEU A 805 -58.41 -14.42 -9.19
CA LEU A 805 -57.68 -15.17 -8.17
C LEU A 805 -56.29 -15.53 -8.68
N CYS A 806 -55.24 -15.34 -7.86
CA CYS A 806 -53.86 -15.68 -8.18
C CYS A 806 -53.19 -16.58 -7.10
N PRO A 807 -52.29 -17.49 -7.51
CA PRO A 807 -51.49 -18.29 -6.57
C PRO A 807 -50.49 -17.41 -5.81
N ALA A 808 -50.02 -17.87 -4.65
CA ALA A 808 -48.95 -17.19 -3.93
C ALA A 808 -47.60 -17.42 -4.63
N ARG A 809 -46.67 -16.48 -4.48
CA ARG A 809 -45.30 -16.57 -5.02
C ARG A 809 -44.33 -16.95 -3.90
N ILE A 810 -43.44 -17.90 -4.17
CA ILE A 810 -42.27 -18.21 -3.33
C ILE A 810 -41.01 -17.98 -4.16
N ASP A 811 -40.06 -17.24 -3.61
CA ASP A 811 -38.75 -17.04 -4.22
C ASP A 811 -37.79 -18.12 -3.72
N LEU A 812 -37.24 -18.91 -4.65
CA LEU A 812 -36.27 -19.96 -4.34
C LEU A 812 -34.84 -19.40 -4.33
N SER A 813 -34.56 -18.44 -5.21
CA SER A 813 -33.28 -17.76 -5.28
C SER A 813 -33.42 -16.40 -5.96
N GLY A 814 -32.60 -15.44 -5.53
CA GLY A 814 -32.50 -14.11 -6.17
C GLY A 814 -33.57 -13.11 -5.75
N GLY A 815 -34.36 -13.35 -4.70
CA GLY A 815 -35.51 -12.50 -4.33
C GLY A 815 -35.19 -11.04 -3.99
N TRP A 816 -33.94 -10.66 -3.73
CA TRP A 816 -33.57 -9.24 -3.60
C TRP A 816 -33.16 -8.60 -4.93
N SER A 817 -32.84 -9.40 -5.94
CA SER A 817 -32.39 -8.90 -7.24
C SER A 817 -33.50 -8.22 -8.04
N ASP A 818 -34.78 -8.52 -7.78
CA ASP A 818 -35.94 -7.84 -8.39
C ASP A 818 -36.43 -6.61 -7.60
N THR A 819 -35.77 -6.25 -6.49
CA THR A 819 -36.14 -5.11 -5.65
C THR A 819 -35.41 -3.84 -6.08
N PRO A 820 -36.11 -2.73 -6.40
CA PRO A 820 -35.45 -1.45 -6.67
C PRO A 820 -34.63 -0.97 -5.45
N PRO A 821 -33.45 -0.35 -5.64
CA PRO A 821 -32.86 0.07 -6.91
C PRO A 821 -32.09 -1.02 -7.67
N ILE A 822 -31.90 -2.22 -7.08
CA ILE A 822 -31.03 -3.28 -7.64
C ILE A 822 -31.49 -3.66 -9.05
N CYS A 823 -32.77 -4.01 -9.20
CA CYS A 823 -33.34 -4.43 -10.48
C CYS A 823 -33.36 -3.33 -11.55
N TRP A 824 -33.42 -2.07 -11.11
CA TRP A 824 -33.43 -0.90 -11.99
C TRP A 824 -32.05 -0.63 -12.59
N GLU A 825 -31.02 -0.71 -11.75
CA GLU A 825 -29.66 -0.33 -12.13
C GLU A 825 -28.89 -1.48 -12.78
N PHE A 826 -29.11 -2.71 -12.32
CA PHE A 826 -28.33 -3.88 -12.72
C PHE A 826 -29.15 -4.97 -13.43
N GLY A 827 -30.47 -4.78 -13.53
CA GLY A 827 -31.40 -5.86 -13.85
C GLY A 827 -31.60 -6.80 -12.65
N GLY A 828 -32.62 -7.65 -12.75
CA GLY A 828 -32.94 -8.64 -11.72
C GLY A 828 -33.35 -9.96 -12.33
N CYS A 829 -33.02 -11.06 -11.67
CA CYS A 829 -33.45 -12.39 -12.09
C CYS A 829 -33.78 -13.22 -10.85
N VAL A 830 -35.06 -13.58 -10.72
CA VAL A 830 -35.55 -14.38 -9.59
C VAL A 830 -36.01 -15.73 -10.10
N ALA A 831 -35.46 -16.79 -9.54
CA ALA A 831 -36.02 -18.12 -9.68
C ALA A 831 -37.15 -18.25 -8.65
N ASN A 832 -38.40 -18.26 -9.12
CA ASN A 832 -39.58 -18.33 -8.28
C ASN A 832 -40.53 -19.45 -8.72
N ILE A 833 -41.48 -19.77 -7.84
CA ILE A 833 -42.56 -20.73 -8.10
C ILE A 833 -43.89 -20.16 -7.63
N ALA A 834 -44.94 -20.45 -8.39
CA ALA A 834 -46.31 -20.17 -8.01
C ALA A 834 -46.90 -21.37 -7.25
N VAL A 835 -47.43 -21.15 -6.04
CA VAL A 835 -47.97 -22.20 -5.19
C VAL A 835 -49.45 -21.96 -4.84
N LEU A 836 -50.19 -23.05 -4.80
CA LEU A 836 -51.53 -23.09 -4.21
C LEU A 836 -51.37 -23.36 -2.72
N VAL A 837 -51.99 -22.53 -1.89
CA VAL A 837 -52.02 -22.72 -0.43
C VAL A 837 -53.27 -23.55 -0.12
N ASP A 838 -53.08 -24.75 0.43
CA ASP A 838 -54.15 -25.72 0.70
C ASP A 838 -55.02 -26.03 -0.55
N GLY A 839 -54.37 -26.11 -1.72
CA GLY A 839 -55.05 -26.34 -3.01
C GLY A 839 -55.84 -25.14 -3.53
N ARG A 840 -55.72 -23.95 -2.93
CA ARG A 840 -56.44 -22.73 -3.30
C ARG A 840 -55.50 -21.62 -3.75
N LYS A 841 -56.04 -20.67 -4.52
CA LYS A 841 -55.41 -19.39 -4.88
C LYS A 841 -55.76 -18.36 -3.80
N PRO A 842 -54.84 -18.02 -2.87
CA PRO A 842 -55.19 -17.25 -1.67
C PRO A 842 -55.34 -15.74 -1.93
N ILE A 843 -54.75 -15.22 -3.01
CA ILE A 843 -54.77 -13.79 -3.33
C ILE A 843 -55.87 -13.57 -4.37
N GLY A 844 -56.79 -12.64 -4.10
CA GLY A 844 -57.90 -12.39 -5.01
C GLY A 844 -58.51 -11.01 -4.86
N CYS A 845 -59.17 -10.56 -5.92
CA CYS A 845 -59.92 -9.31 -5.97
C CYS A 845 -61.26 -9.55 -6.66
N ARG A 846 -62.34 -8.97 -6.13
CA ARG A 846 -63.67 -8.97 -6.74
C ARG A 846 -64.08 -7.54 -7.02
N VAL A 847 -64.47 -7.27 -8.27
CA VAL A 847 -64.96 -5.97 -8.71
C VAL A 847 -66.40 -6.16 -9.18
N GLU A 848 -67.31 -5.28 -8.75
CA GLU A 848 -68.72 -5.32 -9.10
C GLU A 848 -69.19 -3.96 -9.61
N ALA A 849 -70.05 -3.96 -10.62
CA ALA A 849 -70.63 -2.74 -11.16
C ALA A 849 -72.02 -2.48 -10.52
N PHE A 850 -72.24 -1.26 -10.02
CA PHE A 850 -73.49 -0.83 -9.40
C PHE A 850 -74.04 0.43 -10.08
N GLU A 851 -75.36 0.65 -10.01
CA GLU A 851 -76.04 1.80 -10.65
C GLU A 851 -75.75 3.14 -9.97
N ALA A 852 -75.44 3.15 -8.66
CA ALA A 852 -75.10 4.34 -7.89
C ALA A 852 -74.20 3.98 -6.70
N TRP A 853 -73.18 4.81 -6.44
CA TRP A 853 -72.31 4.71 -5.27
C TRP A 853 -72.80 5.75 -4.25
N SER A 854 -73.56 5.34 -3.24
CA SER A 854 -73.82 6.21 -2.08
C SER A 854 -72.76 5.93 -1.02
N ILE A 855 -71.84 6.87 -0.80
CA ILE A 855 -71.09 6.92 0.46
C ILE A 855 -72.11 7.25 1.53
N THR A 856 -72.40 6.29 2.40
CA THR A 856 -73.01 6.58 3.69
C THR A 856 -71.85 6.58 4.68
N ASP A 857 -71.72 7.70 5.40
CA ASP A 857 -70.64 8.01 6.34
C ASP A 857 -70.34 6.90 7.36
#